data_AF-A0A8J2I1Q1-F1
#
_entry.id   AF-A0A8J2I1Q1-F1
#
_cell.length_a   1.000
_cell.length_b   1.000
_cell.length_c   1.000
_cell.angle_alpha   90.00
_cell.angle_beta   90.00
_cell.angle_gamma   90.00
#
_symmetry.space_group_name_H-M   'P 1'
#
loop_
_entity.id
_entity.type
_entity.pdbx_description
1 polymer ?
#
loop_
_entity_poly.entity_id
_entity_poly.type
_entity_poly.pdbx_seq_one_letter_code
_entity_poly.pdbx_strand_id
1 'polypeptide(L)'
;MRIFGSLRAAITIGLATITAASSHARPPLRSIALAKNADILTQTHRVTAISTFDLAFDVSGQRIRLSLEPNHDLFVDGGQITHLHADGSIARQEPIERLQHKVYKGTAWMKRGNRWDNVGWARIGIRKDGLEPLFEGTFTVNHDHHHVKTASSYKSTRQAEDPDVDLRDKEYMVVFRDSDMGKFDEHTELRKRGDNVGCPSDDLIFNTQEDHPVYASMRARDESSAMSPSLISAMFKRQDDLQPGGNGAGVDLSSTIGSTVGCPGTRKVALVGVAADCTYVSSFNGDKNRTQTNIIDAMNQASELFESTFNISLGLANVLITEPECPTSQQQATPWNQGCNSQITIQDRLNQFSQWRGQQDDTFSHWTLLSTCNTGSAVGLAWLGQACTTGSQGNSGNSGETVAGANVVIKTGTEWQVIAHETGHTYGAVHDCTSDSCGNSDVVSAQQCCPLSQTSCDANGGFIMNPSTSPGISRFSACSIGNICSALGRNSVKSQCLTNNRDVTLLTGQRCGNGIVEGDEECDCGGTSGCEGNSCCDPETCRFINNAVCDDSNEDCCRDCQFASATTVCRNSVGECDPQETCTGTSPYCPEDQTRDDGSSCGNGLSCASGQCTSRDMQCKTIMGSYTQSNDTYACDNSNCMLSCASPEFGARCYGLQQNFLDGTSCTGGGRCSNGVCEGGSVGREITTWIDRHLSVVIGVAAGVGGALLLCIFCCCWRSYRRRSKLKKYAAAHPPMPYQSSGRRNRSGPMGPPPMGQYNNGFAPPPGPPPPQGSSGPWTPNPHAPNGNVPMPPPVHRSSVRYTFDIIGELFYGRAFGFLDEGKDQNDWIKSLDKMIPFVCLMGVAPPLLRPLVGIGTMLTAAGQDIRNGVKNIGSSSARLMKEAYASRHEVNRTDMAQQVFDIYEKNGEKVDFTWGDVEQESYGALFAGSDTTAIAFRSLFYHLMHSPNTYARLEKEVDEAVKEGRMNLPPTYKQASQLPYLCACIKEALRIHPGAQLSLPRTVPRGGMELCGQFVPEGYVVGINAAVMHFDQRVFGQDADDFNPDRWMDPVRANQMDKYMMSFGGGTRTCIGKNIALLELHKLSPQLVWNYRFEFYDAGQTRWHTRNTFFARQEGVVVRVQARKHQYNSVKLLGME
;
A
#
# COMPACT_ATOMS: atom_id res chain seq x y z
N MET A 1 11.04 11.05 62.05
CA MET A 1 9.63 10.68 61.76
C MET A 1 9.71 9.47 60.83
N ARG A 2 9.61 8.19 61.25
CA ARG A 2 8.60 7.49 62.07
C ARG A 2 7.18 7.90 61.71
N ILE A 3 6.57 7.14 60.81
CA ILE A 3 5.33 6.35 60.91
C ILE A 3 5.32 5.51 59.61
N PHE A 4 5.93 4.32 59.60
CA PHE A 4 5.27 3.01 59.74
C PHE A 4 4.07 2.88 58.79
N GLY A 5 4.05 1.96 57.83
CA GLY A 5 4.39 0.56 58.05
C GLY A 5 3.22 -0.15 58.72
N SER A 6 2.03 -0.12 58.12
CA SER A 6 0.87 -0.91 58.55
C SER A 6 -0.31 -0.76 57.58
N LEU A 7 -0.23 -1.39 56.40
CA LEU A 7 -1.41 -1.88 55.68
C LEU A 7 -0.95 -2.87 54.59
N ARG A 8 -0.39 -3.98 55.08
CA ARG A 8 0.05 -5.15 54.30
C ARG A 8 -0.84 -6.37 54.57
N ALA A 9 -2.09 -6.19 54.99
CA ALA A 9 -2.88 -7.31 55.54
C ALA A 9 -4.40 -7.20 55.34
N ALA A 10 -4.86 -6.72 54.19
CA ALA A 10 -6.25 -6.89 53.80
C ALA A 10 -6.33 -7.28 52.33
N ILE A 11 -6.72 -8.53 52.08
CA ILE A 11 -7.16 -9.10 50.80
C ILE A 11 -6.02 -9.66 49.93
N THR A 12 -5.19 -10.50 50.54
CA THR A 12 -5.01 -11.85 50.00
C THR A 12 -6.34 -12.59 50.23
N ILE A 13 -6.83 -13.30 49.21
CA ILE A 13 -8.08 -14.12 49.15
C ILE A 13 -9.17 -13.45 48.31
N GLY A 14 -9.09 -13.71 47.00
CA GLY A 14 -10.06 -13.33 45.98
C GLY A 14 -9.73 -13.97 44.62
N LEU A 15 -9.66 -15.30 44.61
CA LEU A 15 -9.69 -16.21 43.44
C LEU A 15 -8.54 -16.18 42.42
N ALA A 16 -7.80 -17.29 42.42
CA ALA A 16 -7.26 -17.85 41.19
C ALA A 16 -8.43 -18.29 40.31
N THR A 17 -8.55 -17.70 39.11
CA THR A 17 -9.19 -18.34 37.96
C THR A 17 -8.39 -18.02 36.70
N ILE A 18 -8.16 -19.10 35.96
CA ILE A 18 -7.50 -19.24 34.66
C ILE A 18 -8.00 -18.19 33.64
N THR A 19 -7.10 -17.60 32.85
CA THR A 19 -7.41 -16.98 31.54
C THR A 19 -6.20 -17.25 30.64
N ALA A 20 -6.11 -18.30 29.80
CA ALA A 20 -6.96 -18.59 28.65
C ALA A 20 -7.35 -17.30 27.91
N ALA A 21 -6.58 -16.92 26.89
CA ALA A 21 -6.96 -15.85 25.98
C ALA A 21 -7.71 -16.48 24.80
N SER A 22 -9.00 -16.20 24.74
CA SER A 22 -9.93 -16.49 23.66
C SER A 22 -10.41 -15.19 23.03
N SER A 23 -10.65 -15.19 21.72
CA SER A 23 -11.40 -14.13 21.03
C SER A 23 -12.79 -14.04 21.66
N HIS A 24 -13.17 -12.90 22.23
CA HIS A 24 -14.51 -12.74 22.76
C HIS A 24 -15.50 -12.50 21.63
N ALA A 25 -16.56 -13.29 21.64
CA ALA A 25 -17.65 -13.20 20.72
C ALA A 25 -18.65 -12.12 21.19
N ARG A 26 -19.63 -11.72 20.34
CA ARG A 26 -20.67 -10.74 20.71
C ARG A 26 -21.24 -11.01 22.12
N PRO A 27 -21.64 -10.02 22.93
CA PRO A 27 -22.28 -10.21 24.20
C PRO A 27 -23.45 -11.19 24.04
N PRO A 28 -23.64 -12.05 25.04
CA PRO A 28 -24.68 -13.04 25.00
C PRO A 28 -26.05 -12.39 24.88
N LEU A 29 -26.94 -13.09 24.21
CA LEU A 29 -28.36 -12.74 24.18
C LEU A 29 -28.90 -12.76 25.61
N ARG A 30 -29.57 -11.68 26.02
CA ARG A 30 -30.24 -11.61 27.33
C ARG A 30 -31.51 -12.43 27.37
N SER A 31 -32.18 -12.54 26.21
CA SER A 31 -33.42 -13.27 26.08
C SER A 31 -33.60 -13.77 24.66
N ILE A 32 -34.32 -14.88 24.56
CA ILE A 32 -34.85 -15.41 23.31
C ILE A 32 -36.37 -15.53 23.44
N ALA A 33 -37.06 -15.31 22.34
CA ALA A 33 -38.49 -15.55 22.20
C ALA A 33 -38.74 -16.76 21.31
N LEU A 34 -39.95 -17.31 21.37
CA LEU A 34 -40.38 -18.36 20.46
C LEU A 34 -41.38 -17.77 19.47
N ALA A 35 -41.19 -18.02 18.18
CA ALA A 35 -42.24 -17.78 17.20
C ALA A 35 -43.31 -18.86 17.36
N LYS A 36 -44.54 -18.44 17.64
CA LYS A 36 -45.70 -19.32 17.87
C LYS A 36 -46.79 -19.03 16.84
N ASN A 37 -47.67 -19.99 16.62
CA ASN A 37 -48.83 -19.83 15.73
C ASN A 37 -48.44 -19.27 14.35
N ALA A 38 -47.30 -19.74 13.82
CA ALA A 38 -46.82 -19.40 12.50
C ALA A 38 -47.73 -20.02 11.46
N ASP A 39 -48.16 -19.21 10.51
CA ASP A 39 -49.11 -19.62 9.49
C ASP A 39 -48.79 -18.94 8.16
N ILE A 40 -48.68 -19.75 7.12
CA ILE A 40 -48.59 -19.29 5.74
C ILE A 40 -50.02 -19.07 5.28
N LEU A 41 -50.38 -17.80 5.03
CA LEU A 41 -51.74 -17.38 4.67
C LEU A 41 -52.02 -17.66 3.19
N THR A 42 -51.96 -18.93 2.81
CA THR A 42 -52.41 -19.46 1.52
C THR A 42 -53.50 -20.51 1.74
N GLN A 43 -54.30 -20.82 0.73
CA GLN A 43 -55.39 -21.81 0.85
C GLN A 43 -54.91 -23.20 1.31
N THR A 44 -53.65 -23.55 1.00
CA THR A 44 -53.05 -24.87 1.28
C THR A 44 -51.98 -24.82 2.36
N HIS A 45 -51.65 -23.64 2.90
CA HIS A 45 -50.51 -23.38 3.77
C HIS A 45 -49.15 -23.79 3.18
N ARG A 46 -49.07 -24.05 1.87
CA ARG A 46 -47.84 -24.46 1.17
C ARG A 46 -47.36 -23.35 0.24
N VAL A 47 -46.05 -23.33 -0.01
CA VAL A 47 -45.40 -22.34 -0.87
C VAL A 47 -44.29 -22.98 -1.69
N THR A 48 -44.19 -22.52 -2.93
CA THR A 48 -43.10 -22.83 -3.86
C THR A 48 -42.08 -21.70 -3.87
N ALA A 49 -40.90 -21.96 -4.42
CA ALA A 49 -39.84 -20.97 -4.58
C ALA A 49 -40.25 -19.73 -5.41
N ILE A 50 -41.40 -19.78 -6.11
CA ILE A 50 -42.00 -18.71 -6.90
C ILE A 50 -43.34 -18.22 -6.31
N SER A 51 -43.65 -18.48 -5.04
CA SER A 51 -44.91 -18.04 -4.42
C SER A 51 -44.79 -16.65 -3.81
N THR A 52 -45.80 -15.80 -4.00
CA THR A 52 -46.00 -14.57 -3.21
C THR A 52 -47.10 -14.83 -2.19
N PHE A 53 -46.87 -14.50 -0.92
CA PHE A 53 -47.77 -14.87 0.18
C PHE A 53 -47.53 -14.03 1.44
N ASP A 54 -48.52 -14.00 2.33
CA ASP A 54 -48.38 -13.47 3.68
C ASP A 54 -48.00 -14.60 4.66
N LEU A 55 -47.03 -14.36 5.53
CA LEU A 55 -46.63 -15.23 6.64
C LEU A 55 -46.92 -14.53 7.97
N ALA A 56 -47.79 -15.09 8.81
CA ALA A 56 -48.17 -14.48 10.08
C ALA A 56 -47.79 -15.35 11.28
N PHE A 57 -47.23 -14.75 12.33
CA PHE A 57 -46.82 -15.46 13.55
C PHE A 57 -46.87 -14.56 14.78
N ASP A 58 -46.88 -15.18 15.96
CA ASP A 58 -46.83 -14.50 17.25
C ASP A 58 -45.41 -14.55 17.81
N VAL A 59 -44.89 -13.39 18.21
CA VAL A 59 -43.62 -13.29 18.94
C VAL A 59 -43.74 -12.21 20.02
N SER A 60 -43.27 -12.51 21.24
CA SER A 60 -43.27 -11.57 22.36
C SER A 60 -44.61 -10.85 22.63
N GLY A 61 -45.73 -11.54 22.42
CA GLY A 61 -47.09 -11.00 22.63
C GLY A 61 -47.62 -10.11 21.49
N GLN A 62 -46.91 -10.02 20.37
CA GLN A 62 -47.31 -9.26 19.18
C GLN A 62 -47.55 -10.20 18.00
N ARG A 63 -48.57 -9.89 17.18
CA ARG A 63 -48.82 -10.58 15.90
C ARG A 63 -48.09 -9.84 14.79
N ILE A 64 -47.15 -10.52 14.15
CA ILE A 64 -46.39 -10.04 13.00
C ILE A 64 -46.92 -10.71 11.74
N ARG A 65 -46.93 -9.97 10.63
CA ARG A 65 -47.22 -10.46 9.29
C ARG A 65 -46.13 -9.99 8.33
N LEU A 66 -45.52 -10.93 7.63
CA LEU A 66 -44.52 -10.65 6.60
C LEU A 66 -45.19 -10.88 5.25
N SER A 67 -45.29 -9.83 4.43
CA SER A 67 -45.75 -9.93 3.04
C SER A 67 -44.53 -10.23 2.19
N LEU A 68 -44.44 -11.46 1.70
CA LEU A 68 -43.23 -12.03 1.10
C LEU A 68 -43.43 -12.31 -0.39
N GLU A 69 -42.46 -11.88 -1.18
CA GLU A 69 -42.25 -12.24 -2.57
C GLU A 69 -40.87 -12.88 -2.72
N PRO A 70 -40.62 -13.73 -3.72
CA PRO A 70 -39.34 -14.39 -3.84
C PRO A 70 -38.20 -13.43 -4.21
N ASN A 71 -37.02 -13.68 -3.64
CA ASN A 71 -35.85 -12.90 -4.02
C ASN A 71 -35.19 -13.51 -5.26
N HIS A 72 -35.49 -12.90 -6.39
CA HIS A 72 -35.03 -13.30 -7.71
C HIS A 72 -33.59 -12.82 -7.98
N ASP A 73 -33.21 -11.66 -7.47
CA ASP A 73 -31.91 -11.01 -7.69
C ASP A 73 -30.71 -11.76 -7.09
N LEU A 74 -30.95 -12.66 -6.15
CA LEU A 74 -29.90 -13.44 -5.50
C LEU A 74 -29.34 -14.56 -6.39
N PHE A 75 -30.11 -15.03 -7.37
CA PHE A 75 -29.81 -16.24 -8.14
C PHE A 75 -29.77 -15.95 -9.64
N VAL A 76 -28.57 -15.74 -10.17
CA VAL A 76 -28.34 -15.31 -11.56
C VAL A 76 -28.25 -16.49 -12.53
N ASP A 77 -28.50 -16.25 -13.82
CA ASP A 77 -28.30 -17.28 -14.85
C ASP A 77 -26.86 -17.80 -14.83
N GLY A 78 -26.71 -19.10 -15.06
CA GLY A 78 -25.39 -19.74 -15.04
C GLY A 78 -24.73 -19.80 -13.67
N GLY A 79 -25.39 -19.35 -12.59
CA GLY A 79 -24.88 -19.47 -11.23
C GLY A 79 -24.57 -20.92 -10.85
N GLN A 80 -23.38 -21.18 -10.29
CA GLN A 80 -22.92 -22.54 -9.98
C GLN A 80 -22.63 -22.74 -8.48
N ILE A 81 -22.84 -23.97 -8.01
CA ILE A 81 -22.29 -24.49 -6.76
C ILE A 81 -21.19 -25.45 -7.16
N THR A 82 -19.98 -25.17 -6.72
CA THR A 82 -18.80 -25.93 -7.07
C THR A 82 -18.24 -26.56 -5.80
N HIS A 83 -18.38 -27.88 -5.68
CA HIS A 83 -17.79 -28.66 -4.60
C HIS A 83 -16.36 -29.01 -4.96
N LEU A 84 -15.41 -28.71 -4.08
CA LEU A 84 -13.99 -28.97 -4.27
C LEU A 84 -13.51 -30.13 -3.41
N HIS A 85 -12.66 -30.97 -3.97
CA HIS A 85 -11.90 -31.98 -3.24
C HIS A 85 -10.81 -31.30 -2.39
N ALA A 86 -10.21 -32.07 -1.47
CA ALA A 86 -9.14 -31.59 -0.59
C ALA A 86 -7.88 -31.14 -1.35
N ASP A 87 -7.66 -31.60 -2.59
CA ASP A 87 -6.56 -31.16 -3.46
C ASP A 87 -6.87 -29.89 -4.28
N GLY A 88 -8.10 -29.36 -4.15
CA GLY A 88 -8.58 -28.19 -4.87
C GLY A 88 -9.13 -28.50 -6.28
N SER A 89 -9.19 -29.77 -6.69
CA SER A 89 -9.87 -30.16 -7.93
C SER A 89 -11.39 -30.13 -7.77
N ILE A 90 -12.11 -29.89 -8.87
CA ILE A 90 -13.57 -29.86 -8.88
C ILE A 90 -14.10 -31.28 -8.67
N ALA A 91 -14.77 -31.51 -7.54
CA ALA A 91 -15.41 -32.78 -7.21
C ALA A 91 -16.75 -32.94 -7.95
N ARG A 92 -17.57 -31.89 -7.87
CA ARG A 92 -18.88 -31.82 -8.52
C ARG A 92 -19.23 -30.36 -8.72
N GLN A 93 -19.82 -30.05 -9.85
CA GLN A 93 -20.41 -28.76 -10.13
C GLN A 93 -21.89 -28.95 -10.43
N GLU A 94 -22.75 -28.14 -9.82
CA GLU A 94 -24.18 -28.16 -10.04
C GLU A 94 -24.70 -26.73 -10.19
N PRO A 95 -25.67 -26.48 -11.09
CA PRO A 95 -26.27 -25.15 -11.20
C PRO A 95 -27.03 -24.82 -9.90
N ILE A 96 -27.05 -23.54 -9.51
CA ILE A 96 -27.84 -23.09 -8.36
C ILE A 96 -29.33 -23.09 -8.74
N GLU A 97 -30.00 -24.24 -8.67
CA GLU A 97 -31.39 -24.36 -9.08
C GLU A 97 -32.33 -23.48 -8.23
N ARG A 98 -32.72 -22.31 -8.76
CA ARG A 98 -33.57 -21.34 -8.08
C ARG A 98 -34.89 -21.94 -7.55
N LEU A 99 -35.47 -22.91 -8.26
CA LEU A 99 -36.70 -23.61 -7.86
C LEU A 99 -36.55 -24.43 -6.57
N GLN A 100 -35.33 -24.83 -6.22
CA GLN A 100 -35.04 -25.57 -4.99
C GLN A 100 -34.90 -24.65 -3.76
N HIS A 101 -34.67 -23.35 -3.99
CA HIS A 101 -34.41 -22.38 -2.93
C HIS A 101 -35.64 -21.51 -2.65
N LYS A 102 -36.31 -21.77 -1.52
CA LYS A 102 -37.47 -20.98 -1.03
C LYS A 102 -37.00 -19.74 -0.26
N VAL A 103 -36.36 -18.80 -0.95
CA VAL A 103 -35.81 -17.55 -0.38
C VAL A 103 -36.62 -16.35 -0.86
N TYR A 104 -37.02 -15.48 0.08
CA TYR A 104 -37.99 -14.41 -0.15
C TYR A 104 -37.49 -13.06 0.42
N LYS A 105 -37.94 -11.98 -0.21
CA LYS A 105 -37.86 -10.59 0.23
C LYS A 105 -39.27 -10.05 0.49
N GLY A 106 -39.41 -8.94 1.21
CA GLY A 106 -40.73 -8.40 1.49
C GLY A 106 -40.80 -7.36 2.58
N THR A 107 -42.03 -7.11 3.06
CA THR A 107 -42.34 -6.10 4.09
C THR A 107 -42.86 -6.73 5.37
N ALA A 108 -42.56 -6.10 6.50
CA ALA A 108 -42.99 -6.52 7.83
C ALA A 108 -44.10 -5.62 8.36
N TRP A 109 -45.16 -6.23 8.87
CA TRP A 109 -46.36 -5.57 9.37
C TRP A 109 -46.67 -6.01 10.80
N MET A 110 -47.08 -5.07 11.65
CA MET A 110 -47.49 -5.33 13.03
C MET A 110 -48.98 -5.05 13.23
N LYS A 111 -49.67 -5.93 13.95
CA LYS A 111 -51.08 -5.72 14.30
C LYS A 111 -51.21 -4.80 15.52
N ARG A 112 -51.91 -3.67 15.36
CA ARG A 112 -52.33 -2.77 16.45
C ARG A 112 -53.87 -2.69 16.50
N GLY A 113 -54.47 -3.38 17.46
CA GLY A 113 -55.93 -3.54 17.51
C GLY A 113 -56.45 -4.31 16.28
N ASN A 114 -57.30 -3.67 15.47
CA ASN A 114 -57.83 -4.24 14.22
C ASN A 114 -57.07 -3.79 12.95
N ARG A 115 -56.02 -2.98 13.07
CA ARG A 115 -55.26 -2.43 11.95
C ARG A 115 -53.88 -3.08 11.84
N TRP A 116 -53.39 -3.22 10.61
CA TRP A 116 -52.01 -3.59 10.30
C TRP A 116 -51.22 -2.35 9.90
N ASP A 117 -50.11 -2.12 10.57
CA ASP A 117 -49.19 -1.03 10.26
C ASP A 117 -47.91 -1.61 9.65
N ASN A 118 -47.40 -1.00 8.57
CA ASN A 118 -46.09 -1.34 8.01
C ASN A 118 -45.01 -0.85 8.98
N VAL A 119 -44.13 -1.74 9.42
CA VAL A 119 -43.13 -1.49 10.46
C VAL A 119 -41.71 -1.84 10.04
N GLY A 120 -41.49 -2.32 8.81
CA GLY A 120 -40.17 -2.66 8.31
C GLY A 120 -40.17 -3.57 7.09
N TRP A 121 -39.04 -4.24 6.88
CA TRP A 121 -38.77 -5.17 5.79
C TRP A 121 -38.55 -6.60 6.30
N ALA A 122 -38.54 -7.56 5.39
CA ALA A 122 -38.25 -8.97 5.68
C ALA A 122 -37.36 -9.61 4.60
N ARG A 123 -36.46 -10.52 5.02
CA ARG A 123 -35.66 -11.42 4.18
C ARG A 123 -35.72 -12.80 4.83
N ILE A 124 -36.49 -13.72 4.23
CA ILE A 124 -36.89 -14.98 4.87
C ILE A 124 -36.64 -16.16 3.92
N GLY A 125 -36.03 -17.22 4.44
CA GLY A 125 -35.97 -18.53 3.83
C GLY A 125 -36.99 -19.48 4.47
N ILE A 126 -37.85 -20.12 3.67
CA ILE A 126 -38.78 -21.15 4.16
C ILE A 126 -38.08 -22.51 4.16
N ARG A 127 -37.94 -23.11 5.34
CA ARG A 127 -37.35 -24.45 5.52
C ARG A 127 -38.38 -25.55 5.39
N LYS A 128 -39.59 -25.30 5.90
CA LYS A 128 -40.71 -26.23 5.88
C LYS A 128 -42.00 -25.44 5.71
N ASP A 129 -42.84 -25.88 4.79
CA ASP A 129 -44.18 -25.34 4.56
C ASP A 129 -45.27 -26.35 5.01
N GLY A 130 -46.52 -25.91 4.99
CA GLY A 130 -47.67 -26.65 5.51
C GLY A 130 -48.19 -26.07 6.82
N LEU A 131 -48.99 -26.87 7.55
CA LEU A 131 -49.74 -26.43 8.74
C LEU A 131 -48.84 -26.00 9.94
N GLU A 132 -47.60 -26.48 9.99
CA GLU A 132 -46.60 -26.10 11.00
C GLU A 132 -45.34 -25.62 10.24
N PRO A 133 -45.34 -24.38 9.69
CA PRO A 133 -44.25 -23.90 8.87
C PRO A 133 -43.01 -23.56 9.72
N LEU A 134 -41.82 -23.81 9.16
CA LEU A 134 -40.53 -23.43 9.72
C LEU A 134 -39.81 -22.52 8.73
N PHE A 135 -39.30 -21.40 9.22
CA PHE A 135 -38.61 -20.41 8.42
C PHE A 135 -37.46 -19.79 9.22
N GLU A 136 -36.51 -19.23 8.49
CA GLU A 136 -35.34 -18.56 9.05
C GLU A 136 -35.08 -17.27 8.27
N GLY A 137 -34.36 -16.34 8.88
CA GLY A 137 -33.99 -15.07 8.26
C GLY A 137 -34.22 -13.90 9.18
N THR A 138 -34.26 -12.71 8.61
CA THR A 138 -34.24 -11.46 9.36
C THR A 138 -35.37 -10.55 8.90
N PHE A 139 -36.00 -9.88 9.84
CA PHE A 139 -37.01 -8.86 9.56
C PHE A 139 -36.87 -7.70 10.53
N THR A 140 -37.35 -6.52 10.14
CA THR A 140 -37.28 -5.33 10.96
C THR A 140 -38.65 -4.93 11.49
N VAL A 141 -38.66 -4.47 12.74
CA VAL A 141 -39.86 -3.93 13.39
C VAL A 141 -39.48 -2.65 14.10
N ASN A 142 -40.00 -1.51 13.62
CA ASN A 142 -39.68 -0.18 14.15
C ASN A 142 -38.16 0.06 14.27
N HIS A 143 -37.39 -0.35 13.26
CA HIS A 143 -35.92 -0.25 13.19
C HIS A 143 -35.12 -1.21 14.09
N ASP A 144 -35.77 -2.17 14.75
CA ASP A 144 -35.10 -3.24 15.51
C ASP A 144 -35.10 -4.55 14.69
N HIS A 145 -33.92 -5.15 14.52
CA HIS A 145 -33.77 -6.37 13.71
C HIS A 145 -34.13 -7.58 14.55
N HIS A 146 -34.97 -8.43 13.97
CA HIS A 146 -35.43 -9.67 14.55
C HIS A 146 -34.91 -10.81 13.69
N HIS A 147 -34.13 -11.68 14.30
CA HIS A 147 -33.56 -12.86 13.66
C HIS A 147 -34.39 -14.07 14.05
N VAL A 148 -34.87 -14.81 13.06
CA VAL A 148 -35.57 -16.08 13.24
C VAL A 148 -34.65 -17.20 12.80
N LYS A 149 -34.46 -18.18 13.68
CA LYS A 149 -33.73 -19.42 13.37
C LYS A 149 -34.52 -20.61 13.87
N THR A 150 -34.42 -21.76 13.21
CA THR A 150 -34.87 -23.03 13.79
C THR A 150 -34.04 -23.33 15.05
N ALA A 151 -34.60 -24.09 15.98
CA ALA A 151 -33.92 -24.45 17.23
C ALA A 151 -32.58 -25.16 16.96
N SER A 152 -32.50 -26.00 15.91
CA SER A 152 -31.26 -26.66 15.52
C SER A 152 -30.24 -25.70 14.91
N SER A 153 -30.67 -24.76 14.06
CA SER A 153 -29.84 -23.69 13.48
C SER A 153 -29.32 -22.72 14.52
N TYR A 154 -30.20 -22.27 15.42
CA TYR A 154 -29.81 -21.48 16.57
C TYR A 154 -28.81 -22.26 17.44
N LYS A 155 -29.05 -23.54 17.75
CA LYS A 155 -28.12 -24.31 18.59
C LYS A 155 -26.73 -24.52 17.97
N SER A 156 -26.60 -24.57 16.64
CA SER A 156 -25.29 -24.66 15.99
C SER A 156 -24.60 -23.32 15.82
N THR A 157 -25.35 -22.22 15.85
CA THR A 157 -24.82 -20.86 15.60
C THR A 157 -24.78 -19.99 16.86
N ARG A 158 -25.36 -20.46 17.97
CA ARG A 158 -25.34 -19.80 19.27
C ARG A 158 -23.95 -19.83 19.88
N GLN A 159 -23.69 -18.85 20.72
CA GLN A 159 -22.51 -18.82 21.56
C GLN A 159 -22.71 -19.64 22.84
N ALA A 160 -21.62 -19.91 23.55
CA ALA A 160 -21.66 -20.70 24.77
C ALA A 160 -22.54 -20.03 25.85
N GLU A 161 -22.47 -18.70 25.93
CA GLU A 161 -23.17 -17.86 26.91
C GLU A 161 -24.59 -17.46 26.48
N ASP A 162 -24.98 -17.70 25.23
CA ASP A 162 -26.35 -17.46 24.77
C ASP A 162 -27.34 -18.42 25.46
N PRO A 163 -28.61 -18.01 25.65
CA PRO A 163 -29.64 -18.87 26.24
C PRO A 163 -29.75 -20.17 25.45
N ASP A 164 -29.57 -21.30 26.12
CA ASP A 164 -29.66 -22.60 25.46
C ASP A 164 -31.12 -22.94 25.14
N VAL A 165 -31.27 -23.80 24.15
CA VAL A 165 -32.55 -24.34 23.72
C VAL A 165 -32.49 -25.86 23.74
N ASP A 166 -33.51 -26.48 24.34
CA ASP A 166 -33.69 -27.92 24.28
C ASP A 166 -34.15 -28.29 22.87
N LEU A 167 -33.38 -29.16 22.21
CA LEU A 167 -33.83 -29.78 20.97
C LEU A 167 -34.92 -30.77 21.34
N ARG A 168 -36.15 -30.49 20.91
CA ARG A 168 -37.31 -31.35 21.11
C ARG A 168 -37.49 -32.24 19.90
N ASP A 169 -38.27 -33.32 20.04
CA ASP A 169 -38.61 -34.22 18.93
C ASP A 169 -39.24 -33.48 17.74
N LYS A 170 -39.95 -32.38 18.01
CA LYS A 170 -40.46 -31.45 17.00
C LYS A 170 -39.64 -30.15 17.00
N GLU A 171 -39.18 -29.78 15.82
CA GLU A 171 -38.46 -28.53 15.59
C GLU A 171 -39.37 -27.30 15.77
N TYR A 172 -38.80 -26.21 16.27
CA TYR A 172 -39.49 -24.94 16.53
C TYR A 172 -38.57 -23.77 16.21
N MET A 173 -39.12 -22.56 16.20
CA MET A 173 -38.40 -21.35 15.83
C MET A 173 -38.09 -20.47 17.04
N VAL A 174 -36.84 -20.04 17.10
CA VAL A 174 -36.29 -19.11 18.07
C VAL A 174 -36.17 -17.76 17.40
N VAL A 175 -36.66 -16.72 18.07
CA VAL A 175 -36.53 -15.33 17.64
C VAL A 175 -35.71 -14.58 18.66
N PHE A 176 -34.70 -13.85 18.21
CA PHE A 176 -33.95 -12.94 19.04
C PHE A 176 -33.79 -11.59 18.35
N ARG A 177 -33.73 -10.52 19.13
CA ARG A 177 -33.60 -9.16 18.63
C ARG A 177 -32.19 -8.65 18.82
N ASP A 178 -31.79 -7.71 17.98
CA ASP A 178 -30.54 -6.99 18.20
C ASP A 178 -30.57 -6.23 19.54
N SER A 179 -31.72 -5.69 19.91
CA SER A 179 -31.93 -5.06 21.21
C SER A 179 -31.85 -6.01 22.42
N ASP A 180 -31.94 -7.33 22.20
CA ASP A 180 -31.79 -8.34 23.24
C ASP A 180 -30.33 -8.74 23.48
N MET A 181 -29.39 -8.28 22.66
CA MET A 181 -27.96 -8.48 22.91
C MET A 181 -27.52 -7.70 24.17
N GLY A 182 -26.67 -8.31 24.99
CA GLY A 182 -26.19 -7.67 26.22
C GLY A 182 -25.44 -6.36 25.95
N LYS A 183 -25.67 -5.32 26.76
CA LYS A 183 -24.77 -4.16 26.80
C LYS A 183 -23.53 -4.51 27.62
N PHE A 184 -22.35 -4.46 27.03
CA PHE A 184 -21.13 -4.17 27.80
C PHE A 184 -21.16 -2.69 28.19
N ASP A 185 -20.88 -2.38 29.46
CA ASP A 185 -20.40 -1.03 29.79
C ASP A 185 -19.00 -0.91 29.15
N GLU A 186 -18.86 0.07 28.25
CA GLU A 186 -17.80 0.27 27.24
C GLU A 186 -18.00 -0.49 25.91
N HIS A 187 -17.98 0.26 24.81
CA HIS A 187 -17.99 -0.18 23.39
C HIS A 187 -16.92 -1.26 23.11
N THR A 188 -17.24 -2.55 23.31
CA THR A 188 -16.22 -3.62 23.36
C THR A 188 -16.51 -4.89 22.56
N GLU A 189 -17.54 -4.93 21.71
CA GLU A 189 -17.83 -6.14 20.92
C GLU A 189 -16.71 -6.55 19.94
N LEU A 190 -15.80 -5.63 19.58
CA LEU A 190 -14.61 -5.91 18.77
C LEU A 190 -13.33 -5.22 19.29
N ARG A 191 -13.31 -4.73 20.54
CA ARG A 191 -12.07 -4.19 21.12
C ARG A 191 -11.26 -5.32 21.76
N LYS A 192 -10.21 -5.78 21.06
CA LYS A 192 -9.00 -6.14 21.79
C LYS A 192 -8.43 -4.82 22.33
N ARG A 193 -8.44 -4.59 23.65
CA ARG A 193 -7.69 -3.47 24.24
C ARG A 193 -6.19 -3.70 23.96
N GLY A 194 -5.75 -3.17 22.83
CA GLY A 194 -4.37 -2.86 22.46
C GLY A 194 -4.41 -1.43 21.91
N ASP A 195 -3.38 -0.65 22.20
CA ASP A 195 -3.36 0.82 22.08
C ASP A 195 -3.47 1.42 20.65
N ASN A 196 -4.02 0.70 19.66
CA ASN A 196 -4.31 1.23 18.32
C ASN A 196 -5.82 1.37 18.10
N VAL A 197 -6.24 2.52 17.58
CA VAL A 197 -7.63 2.99 17.46
C VAL A 197 -8.31 2.57 16.13
N GLY A 198 -7.61 1.92 15.20
CA GLY A 198 -8.12 1.59 13.85
C GLY A 198 -8.47 0.11 13.62
N CYS A 199 -9.20 -0.16 12.53
CA CYS A 199 -9.43 -1.52 12.04
C CYS A 199 -8.19 -2.00 11.26
N PRO A 200 -7.73 -3.26 11.43
CA PRO A 200 -6.56 -3.76 10.68
C PRO A 200 -6.72 -3.78 9.15
N SER A 201 -7.94 -3.63 8.62
CA SER A 201 -8.18 -3.44 7.18
C SER A 201 -7.62 -2.10 6.68
N ASP A 202 -7.66 -1.08 7.53
CA ASP A 202 -7.13 0.25 7.21
C ASP A 202 -5.62 0.25 7.17
N ASP A 203 -4.96 -0.66 7.91
CA ASP A 203 -3.51 -0.77 8.01
C ASP A 203 -2.87 -1.60 6.86
N LEU A 204 -3.68 -2.14 5.94
CA LEU A 204 -3.15 -2.82 4.76
C LEU A 204 -2.29 -1.85 3.94
N ILE A 205 -1.12 -2.30 3.47
CA ILE A 205 -0.16 -1.39 2.80
C ILE A 205 -0.76 -0.85 1.50
N PHE A 206 -1.61 -1.62 0.83
CA PHE A 206 -2.41 -1.12 -0.28
C PHE A 206 -3.44 -0.05 0.13
N ASN A 207 -4.19 -0.24 1.23
CA ASN A 207 -5.23 0.71 1.65
C ASN A 207 -4.63 2.01 2.25
N THR A 208 -3.41 1.95 2.79
CA THR A 208 -2.66 3.10 3.33
C THR A 208 -1.75 3.80 2.33
N GLN A 209 -1.69 3.31 1.08
CA GLN A 209 -0.91 3.96 0.03
C GLN A 209 -1.42 5.39 -0.13
N GLU A 210 -0.50 6.36 0.00
CA GLU A 210 -0.89 7.75 -0.23
C GLU A 210 -1.23 8.00 -1.72
N ASP A 211 -0.94 7.03 -2.61
CA ASP A 211 -1.28 6.98 -4.03
C ASP A 211 -2.52 6.18 -4.35
N HIS A 212 -3.20 5.71 -3.30
CA HIS A 212 -4.45 5.01 -3.44
C HIS A 212 -5.50 5.95 -4.06
N PRO A 213 -6.20 5.54 -5.15
CA PRO A 213 -7.15 6.38 -5.90
C PRO A 213 -8.27 7.03 -5.07
N VAL A 214 -8.44 6.61 -3.82
CA VAL A 214 -9.48 7.03 -2.88
C VAL A 214 -9.02 8.11 -1.87
N TYR A 215 -7.70 8.33 -1.63
CA TYR A 215 -7.23 9.05 -0.41
C TYR A 215 -6.30 10.28 -0.57
N ALA A 216 -5.81 10.64 -1.76
CA ALA A 216 -4.58 11.45 -1.81
C ALA A 216 -4.72 12.97 -1.60
N SER A 217 -3.85 13.54 -0.74
CA SER A 217 -3.66 14.99 -0.48
C SER A 217 -2.21 15.47 -0.75
N MET A 218 -1.99 16.80 -0.74
CA MET A 218 -0.96 17.57 -1.51
C MET A 218 0.48 17.68 -0.93
N ARG A 219 1.50 17.67 -1.83
CA ARG A 219 2.89 18.11 -1.53
C ARG A 219 3.38 19.28 -2.39
N ALA A 220 4.35 20.04 -1.88
CA ALA A 220 5.07 21.13 -2.59
C ALA A 220 6.43 20.66 -3.14
N ARG A 221 6.88 21.22 -4.28
CA ARG A 221 8.26 21.12 -4.80
C ARG A 221 8.87 22.51 -4.96
N ASP A 222 10.11 22.69 -4.53
CA ASP A 222 10.87 23.92 -4.69
C ASP A 222 11.99 23.72 -5.73
N GLU A 223 12.03 24.60 -6.72
CA GLU A 223 13.02 24.66 -7.81
C GLU A 223 13.78 26.01 -7.73
N SER A 224 15.05 25.99 -8.13
CA SER A 224 16.08 27.07 -8.16
C SER A 224 16.95 27.22 -6.89
N SER A 225 18.26 27.49 -6.95
CA SER A 225 19.07 28.09 -8.02
C SER A 225 20.58 27.82 -7.82
N ALA A 226 21.36 28.14 -8.85
CA ALA A 226 22.79 27.90 -9.07
C ALA A 226 23.79 28.20 -7.93
N MET A 227 24.88 27.43 -7.95
CA MET A 227 26.09 27.42 -7.09
C MET A 227 26.00 26.56 -5.81
N SER A 228 26.82 25.50 -5.79
CA SER A 228 26.97 24.51 -4.71
C SER A 228 27.01 25.09 -3.29
N PRO A 229 26.32 24.44 -2.33
CA PRO A 229 27.04 23.58 -1.40
C PRO A 229 26.35 22.20 -1.24
N SER A 230 26.83 21.20 -1.99
CA SER A 230 26.33 19.81 -2.04
C SER A 230 26.64 18.95 -0.80
N LEU A 231 26.90 19.56 0.36
CA LEU A 231 27.19 18.86 1.62
C LEU A 231 26.08 19.05 2.66
N ILE A 232 25.62 20.30 2.81
CA ILE A 232 24.54 20.65 3.72
C ILE A 232 23.20 20.27 3.08
N SER A 233 23.12 20.31 1.76
CA SER A 233 21.94 19.87 1.00
C SER A 233 21.74 18.35 1.05
N ALA A 234 22.80 17.54 1.14
CA ALA A 234 22.66 16.08 1.22
C ALA A 234 22.43 15.56 2.65
N MET A 235 22.95 16.26 3.68
CA MET A 235 22.74 15.88 5.09
C MET A 235 21.60 16.67 5.79
N PHE A 236 21.19 17.81 5.24
CA PHE A 236 20.15 18.70 5.78
C PHE A 236 19.31 19.42 4.71
N LYS A 237 19.22 18.95 3.45
CA LYS A 237 17.99 19.28 2.69
C LYS A 237 16.86 18.77 3.57
N ARG A 238 16.00 19.70 3.98
CA ARG A 238 14.60 19.37 4.15
C ARG A 238 14.15 18.70 2.85
N GLN A 239 14.16 17.37 2.84
CA GLN A 239 12.96 16.70 2.42
C GLN A 239 11.95 17.07 3.50
N ASP A 240 11.16 18.12 3.26
CA ASP A 240 9.90 18.26 3.96
C ASP A 240 9.11 17.01 3.61
N ASP A 241 9.16 16.03 4.52
CA ASP A 241 8.19 14.95 4.56
C ASP A 241 6.90 15.52 5.13
N LEU A 242 6.03 16.00 4.26
CA LEU A 242 4.58 15.99 4.52
C LEU A 242 3.86 15.68 3.22
N GLN A 243 3.39 14.43 3.05
CA GLN A 243 2.58 13.76 1.97
C GLN A 243 3.16 13.10 0.67
N PRO A 244 3.48 11.78 0.57
CA PRO A 244 3.43 11.08 -0.72
C PRO A 244 2.09 11.35 -1.46
N GLY A 245 2.06 11.52 -2.80
CA GLY A 245 2.22 10.44 -3.78
C GLY A 245 1.00 9.58 -3.70
N GLY A 246 -0.16 9.86 -4.34
CA GLY A 246 -0.49 9.79 -5.79
C GLY A 246 -2.03 9.87 -6.09
N ASN A 247 -2.48 10.23 -7.30
CA ASN A 247 -3.88 10.16 -7.82
C ASN A 247 -5.08 10.40 -6.87
N GLY A 248 -5.50 11.66 -6.70
CA GLY A 248 -6.84 12.01 -6.26
C GLY A 248 -7.56 12.79 -7.36
N ALA A 249 -8.61 12.22 -7.94
CA ALA A 249 -9.70 13.04 -8.49
C ALA A 249 -10.55 13.50 -7.29
N GLY A 250 -9.99 14.44 -6.54
CA GLY A 250 -10.47 14.97 -5.25
C GLY A 250 -11.99 15.12 -5.15
N VAL A 251 -12.60 14.27 -4.35
CA VAL A 251 -13.88 14.54 -3.72
C VAL A 251 -13.55 15.05 -2.33
N ASP A 252 -14.15 16.14 -1.90
CA ASP A 252 -14.23 16.41 -0.48
C ASP A 252 -15.35 15.53 0.09
N LEU A 253 -15.03 14.51 0.89
CA LEU A 253 -16.03 13.60 1.48
C LEU A 253 -17.13 14.37 2.23
N SER A 254 -16.84 15.56 2.75
CA SER A 254 -17.85 16.43 3.38
C SER A 254 -18.82 17.06 2.37
N SER A 255 -18.37 17.27 1.13
CA SER A 255 -19.15 17.83 0.02
C SER A 255 -20.09 16.83 -0.64
N THR A 256 -19.84 15.53 -0.49
CA THR A 256 -20.67 14.46 -1.08
C THR A 256 -21.58 13.75 -0.10
N ILE A 257 -21.61 14.14 1.17
CA ILE A 257 -22.48 13.55 2.19
C ILE A 257 -23.95 13.53 1.70
N GLY A 258 -24.50 12.33 1.59
CA GLY A 258 -25.88 12.09 1.15
C GLY A 258 -26.13 12.25 -0.35
N SER A 259 -25.09 12.58 -1.14
CA SER A 259 -25.19 12.65 -2.59
C SER A 259 -25.22 11.25 -3.20
N THR A 260 -26.25 10.96 -3.99
CA THR A 260 -26.35 9.74 -4.79
C THR A 260 -25.83 9.91 -6.22
N VAL A 261 -25.31 11.10 -6.56
CA VAL A 261 -24.75 11.38 -7.89
C VAL A 261 -23.58 10.44 -8.16
N GLY A 262 -23.69 9.66 -9.25
CA GLY A 262 -22.72 8.64 -9.66
C GLY A 262 -23.13 7.20 -9.33
N CYS A 263 -24.10 6.99 -8.43
CA CYS A 263 -24.76 5.70 -8.27
C CYS A 263 -25.78 5.43 -9.40
N PRO A 264 -26.09 4.16 -9.71
CA PRO A 264 -27.09 3.81 -10.71
C PRO A 264 -28.49 4.39 -10.40
N GLY A 265 -29.08 5.07 -11.39
CA GLY A 265 -30.46 5.59 -11.30
C GLY A 265 -31.53 4.50 -11.41
N THR A 266 -31.20 3.41 -12.12
CA THR A 266 -31.99 2.18 -12.22
C THR A 266 -31.27 1.02 -11.55
N ARG A 267 -32.03 -0.01 -11.15
CA ARG A 267 -31.49 -1.19 -10.48
C ARG A 267 -30.48 -1.93 -11.36
N LYS A 268 -29.34 -2.29 -10.78
CA LYS A 268 -28.28 -3.11 -11.40
C LYS A 268 -27.97 -4.33 -10.54
N VAL A 269 -27.36 -5.35 -11.16
CA VAL A 269 -26.89 -6.57 -10.47
C VAL A 269 -25.36 -6.64 -10.48
N ALA A 270 -24.77 -6.85 -9.31
CA ALA A 270 -23.36 -7.14 -9.12
C ALA A 270 -23.17 -8.64 -8.89
N LEU A 271 -22.47 -9.31 -9.81
CA LEU A 271 -22.15 -10.73 -9.69
C LEU A 271 -21.03 -10.94 -8.66
N VAL A 272 -21.26 -11.79 -7.65
CA VAL A 272 -20.32 -12.06 -6.55
C VAL A 272 -20.01 -13.56 -6.48
N GLY A 273 -18.73 -13.90 -6.36
CA GLY A 273 -18.27 -15.24 -6.03
C GLY A 273 -18.08 -15.41 -4.52
N VAL A 274 -18.46 -16.55 -3.95
CA VAL A 274 -18.28 -16.85 -2.52
C VAL A 274 -17.56 -18.18 -2.38
N ALA A 275 -16.51 -18.23 -1.56
CA ALA A 275 -15.77 -19.44 -1.25
C ALA A 275 -15.84 -19.75 0.25
N ALA A 276 -16.21 -20.97 0.62
CA ALA A 276 -16.18 -21.46 2.00
C ALA A 276 -14.99 -22.40 2.19
N ASP A 277 -14.09 -22.05 3.12
CA ASP A 277 -12.95 -22.91 3.46
C ASP A 277 -13.35 -24.11 4.33
N CYS A 278 -12.43 -25.06 4.48
CA CYS A 278 -12.65 -26.29 5.23
C CYS A 278 -13.10 -26.04 6.67
N THR A 279 -12.62 -24.96 7.29
CA THR A 279 -12.96 -24.62 8.68
C THR A 279 -14.38 -24.07 8.79
N TYR A 280 -14.82 -23.31 7.78
CA TYR A 280 -16.19 -22.84 7.65
C TYR A 280 -17.16 -24.00 7.49
N VAL A 281 -16.89 -24.92 6.56
CA VAL A 281 -17.71 -26.11 6.32
C VAL A 281 -17.74 -27.01 7.57
N SER A 282 -16.60 -27.19 8.24
CA SER A 282 -16.48 -27.94 9.49
C SER A 282 -17.36 -27.36 10.62
N SER A 283 -17.54 -26.04 10.66
CA SER A 283 -18.38 -25.36 11.66
C SER A 283 -19.86 -25.73 11.58
N PHE A 284 -20.31 -26.30 10.45
CA PHE A 284 -21.65 -26.85 10.25
C PHE A 284 -21.68 -28.37 10.40
N ASN A 285 -20.77 -28.96 11.19
CA ASN A 285 -20.58 -30.41 11.34
C ASN A 285 -20.29 -31.13 10.01
N GLY A 286 -19.70 -30.41 9.04
CA GLY A 286 -19.43 -30.93 7.70
C GLY A 286 -20.66 -31.06 6.79
N ASP A 287 -21.82 -30.54 7.20
CA ASP A 287 -23.03 -30.52 6.38
C ASP A 287 -22.91 -29.43 5.29
N LYS A 288 -22.58 -29.85 4.06
CA LYS A 288 -22.43 -28.96 2.91
C LYS A 288 -23.74 -28.27 2.52
N ASN A 289 -24.89 -28.92 2.69
CA ASN A 289 -26.20 -28.33 2.36
C ASN A 289 -26.56 -27.22 3.36
N ARG A 290 -26.27 -27.44 4.64
CA ARG A 290 -26.44 -26.43 5.69
C ARG A 290 -25.48 -25.26 5.52
N THR A 291 -24.23 -25.54 5.13
CA THR A 291 -23.23 -24.52 4.82
C THR A 291 -23.71 -23.64 3.67
N GLN A 292 -24.11 -24.25 2.55
CA GLN A 292 -24.68 -23.57 1.39
C GLN A 292 -25.89 -22.68 1.77
N THR A 293 -26.81 -23.23 2.56
CA THR A 293 -28.01 -22.50 2.99
C THR A 293 -27.64 -21.25 3.79
N ASN A 294 -26.68 -21.36 4.72
CA ASN A 294 -26.22 -20.21 5.50
C ASN A 294 -25.58 -19.13 4.62
N ILE A 295 -24.76 -19.53 3.63
CA ILE A 295 -24.14 -18.60 2.68
C ILE A 295 -25.20 -17.83 1.90
N ILE A 296 -26.20 -18.53 1.36
CA ILE A 296 -27.31 -17.94 0.61
C ILE A 296 -28.07 -16.95 1.49
N ASP A 297 -28.39 -17.30 2.74
CA ASP A 297 -29.12 -16.39 3.63
C ASP A 297 -28.29 -15.16 4.04
N ALA A 298 -26.99 -15.32 4.28
CA ALA A 298 -26.10 -14.21 4.65
C ALA A 298 -25.98 -13.22 3.48
N MET A 299 -25.81 -13.73 2.26
CA MET A 299 -25.79 -12.91 1.04
C MET A 299 -27.14 -12.25 0.75
N ASN A 300 -28.25 -12.96 0.97
CA ASN A 300 -29.61 -12.41 0.84
C ASN A 300 -29.83 -11.18 1.74
N GLN A 301 -29.27 -11.21 2.95
CA GLN A 301 -29.35 -10.10 3.91
C GLN A 301 -28.41 -8.95 3.54
N ALA A 302 -27.15 -9.22 3.17
CA ALA A 302 -26.21 -8.19 2.74
C ALA A 302 -26.68 -7.48 1.46
N SER A 303 -27.32 -8.22 0.54
CA SER A 303 -27.87 -7.71 -0.71
C SER A 303 -28.98 -6.67 -0.49
N GLU A 304 -29.84 -6.84 0.52
CA GLU A 304 -30.90 -5.88 0.85
C GLU A 304 -30.35 -4.49 1.14
N LEU A 305 -29.26 -4.43 1.90
CA LEU A 305 -28.65 -3.17 2.30
C LEU A 305 -28.04 -2.45 1.10
N PHE A 306 -27.36 -3.18 0.21
CA PHE A 306 -26.81 -2.62 -1.03
C PHE A 306 -27.91 -2.21 -2.02
N GLU A 307 -28.97 -3.01 -2.14
CA GLU A 307 -30.11 -2.77 -3.02
C GLU A 307 -30.83 -1.49 -2.61
N SER A 308 -31.19 -1.38 -1.33
CA SER A 308 -31.95 -0.23 -0.80
C SER A 308 -31.13 1.06 -0.74
N THR A 309 -29.80 0.98 -0.68
CA THR A 309 -28.92 2.14 -0.54
C THR A 309 -28.36 2.62 -1.87
N PHE A 310 -27.99 1.70 -2.78
CA PHE A 310 -27.22 2.01 -3.98
C PHE A 310 -27.90 1.58 -5.29
N ASN A 311 -29.10 1.00 -5.24
CA ASN A 311 -29.75 0.34 -6.39
C ASN A 311 -28.89 -0.80 -6.99
N ILE A 312 -28.03 -1.43 -6.17
CA ILE A 312 -27.16 -2.54 -6.60
C ILE A 312 -27.54 -3.79 -5.83
N SER A 313 -27.98 -4.84 -6.52
CA SER A 313 -28.25 -6.14 -5.91
C SER A 313 -27.00 -7.02 -5.98
N LEU A 314 -26.69 -7.73 -4.88
CA LEU A 314 -25.60 -8.71 -4.86
C LEU A 314 -26.15 -10.08 -5.28
N GLY A 315 -25.77 -10.53 -6.48
CA GLY A 315 -26.17 -11.82 -7.06
C GLY A 315 -25.08 -12.89 -6.90
N LEU A 316 -25.46 -14.10 -6.49
CA LEU A 316 -24.52 -15.22 -6.33
C LEU A 316 -24.20 -15.87 -7.68
N ALA A 317 -22.99 -15.63 -8.18
CA ALA A 317 -22.54 -16.19 -9.45
C ALA A 317 -21.82 -17.55 -9.29
N ASN A 318 -21.05 -17.73 -8.21
CA ASN A 318 -20.43 -19.03 -7.91
C ASN A 318 -20.23 -19.21 -6.41
N VAL A 319 -20.62 -20.39 -5.89
CA VAL A 319 -20.42 -20.77 -4.49
C VAL A 319 -19.48 -21.97 -4.43
N LEU A 320 -18.24 -21.75 -4.02
CA LEU A 320 -17.23 -22.79 -3.82
C LEU A 320 -17.34 -23.37 -2.40
N ILE A 321 -17.55 -24.67 -2.28
CA ILE A 321 -17.65 -25.39 -1.00
C ILE A 321 -16.56 -26.47 -0.96
N THR A 322 -15.62 -26.35 -0.02
CA THR A 322 -14.53 -27.34 0.13
C THR A 322 -14.95 -28.55 0.98
N GLU A 323 -14.07 -29.55 1.08
CA GLU A 323 -14.24 -30.63 2.07
C GLU A 323 -14.11 -30.10 3.52
N PRO A 324 -14.83 -30.70 4.50
CA PRO A 324 -14.77 -30.29 5.89
C PRO A 324 -13.43 -30.62 6.57
N GLU A 325 -12.71 -31.64 6.08
CA GLU A 325 -11.35 -31.91 6.52
C GLU A 325 -10.35 -31.01 5.80
N CYS A 326 -9.66 -30.17 6.57
CA CYS A 326 -8.63 -29.30 6.02
C CYS A 326 -7.44 -30.11 5.46
N PRO A 327 -6.88 -29.71 4.31
CA PRO A 327 -5.69 -30.34 3.75
C PRO A 327 -4.49 -30.29 4.72
N THR A 328 -3.71 -31.37 4.78
CA THR A 328 -2.51 -31.45 5.64
C THR A 328 -1.31 -30.69 5.08
N SER A 329 -1.32 -30.37 3.78
CA SER A 329 -0.34 -29.53 3.09
C SER A 329 -1.05 -28.47 2.27
N GLN A 330 -0.40 -27.31 2.07
CA GLN A 330 -0.91 -26.25 1.21
C GLN A 330 -1.07 -26.76 -0.23
N GLN A 331 -2.26 -26.56 -0.80
CA GLN A 331 -2.56 -26.96 -2.17
C GLN A 331 -2.29 -25.80 -3.14
N GLN A 332 -1.77 -26.11 -4.32
CA GLN A 332 -1.52 -25.06 -5.33
C GLN A 332 -2.81 -24.49 -5.92
N ALA A 333 -3.85 -25.31 -6.09
CA ALA A 333 -5.12 -24.88 -6.66
C ALA A 333 -5.97 -24.04 -5.70
N THR A 334 -5.86 -24.29 -4.40
CA THR A 334 -6.61 -23.58 -3.34
C THR A 334 -5.68 -23.25 -2.16
N PRO A 335 -4.68 -22.37 -2.36
CA PRO A 335 -3.69 -22.08 -1.33
C PRO A 335 -4.32 -21.51 -0.06
N TRP A 336 -5.46 -20.85 -0.18
CA TRP A 336 -6.25 -20.28 0.91
C TRP A 336 -7.03 -21.33 1.74
N ASN A 337 -7.24 -22.55 1.24
CA ASN A 337 -7.99 -23.59 1.93
C ASN A 337 -7.10 -24.37 2.92
N GLN A 338 -6.92 -23.82 4.11
CA GLN A 338 -6.06 -24.41 5.15
C GLN A 338 -6.72 -24.32 6.52
N GLY A 339 -6.35 -25.22 7.43
CA GLY A 339 -6.80 -25.19 8.82
C GLY A 339 -6.34 -23.93 9.57
N CYS A 340 -6.99 -23.62 10.68
CA CYS A 340 -6.61 -22.48 11.51
C CYS A 340 -5.24 -22.73 12.15
N ASN A 341 -4.27 -21.88 11.82
CA ASN A 341 -2.89 -21.96 12.30
C ASN A 341 -2.46 -20.57 12.76
N SER A 342 -1.88 -20.45 13.96
CA SER A 342 -1.34 -19.20 14.49
C SER A 342 -0.23 -18.58 13.62
N GLN A 343 0.35 -19.34 12.68
CA GLN A 343 1.36 -18.87 11.72
C GLN A 343 0.77 -18.26 10.44
N ILE A 344 -0.52 -18.47 10.17
CA ILE A 344 -1.21 -17.93 8.97
C ILE A 344 -2.22 -16.91 9.45
N THR A 345 -1.93 -15.63 9.23
CA THR A 345 -2.80 -14.51 9.63
C THR A 345 -4.00 -14.38 8.69
N ILE A 346 -5.00 -13.60 9.09
CA ILE A 346 -6.13 -13.24 8.22
C ILE A 346 -5.67 -12.46 6.97
N GLN A 347 -4.59 -11.66 7.08
CA GLN A 347 -3.98 -10.98 5.94
C GLN A 347 -3.28 -11.96 4.99
N ASP A 348 -2.61 -12.99 5.50
CA ASP A 348 -2.03 -14.05 4.66
C ASP A 348 -3.11 -14.80 3.88
N ARG A 349 -4.29 -15.01 4.50
CA ARG A 349 -5.45 -15.61 3.84
C ARG A 349 -6.00 -14.70 2.74
N LEU A 350 -6.12 -13.40 2.99
CA LEU A 350 -6.51 -12.42 1.97
C LEU A 350 -5.52 -12.43 0.80
N ASN A 351 -4.22 -12.38 1.05
CA ASN A 351 -3.19 -12.42 0.01
C ASN A 351 -3.26 -13.71 -0.83
N GLN A 352 -3.37 -14.87 -0.19
CA GLN A 352 -3.48 -16.16 -0.90
C GLN A 352 -4.78 -16.28 -1.70
N PHE A 353 -5.88 -15.75 -1.15
CA PHE A 353 -7.17 -15.74 -1.82
C PHE A 353 -7.19 -14.77 -3.00
N SER A 354 -6.57 -13.60 -2.87
CA SER A 354 -6.41 -12.63 -3.95
C SER A 354 -5.49 -13.14 -5.06
N GLN A 355 -4.43 -13.89 -4.73
CA GLN A 355 -3.61 -14.58 -5.72
C GLN A 355 -4.42 -15.62 -6.51
N TRP A 356 -5.27 -16.38 -5.83
CA TRP A 356 -6.17 -17.34 -6.47
C TRP A 356 -7.26 -16.63 -7.32
N ARG A 357 -7.85 -15.55 -6.80
CA ARG A 357 -8.81 -14.69 -7.50
C ARG A 357 -8.24 -14.15 -8.81
N GLY A 358 -6.98 -13.73 -8.78
CA GLY A 358 -6.29 -13.19 -9.95
C GLY A 358 -6.09 -14.19 -11.09
N GLN A 359 -6.28 -15.49 -10.82
CA GLN A 359 -6.22 -16.56 -11.82
C GLN A 359 -7.61 -16.94 -12.38
N GLN A 360 -8.71 -16.40 -11.82
CA GLN A 360 -10.06 -16.70 -12.29
C GLN A 360 -10.41 -15.84 -13.51
N ASP A 361 -10.88 -16.48 -14.58
CA ASP A 361 -11.38 -15.84 -15.80
C ASP A 361 -12.88 -15.60 -15.68
N ASP A 362 -13.24 -14.59 -14.88
CA ASP A 362 -14.62 -14.17 -14.62
C ASP A 362 -14.75 -12.64 -14.66
N THR A 363 -15.98 -12.16 -14.82
CA THR A 363 -16.34 -10.72 -14.77
C THR A 363 -17.01 -10.34 -13.46
N PHE A 364 -16.80 -11.12 -12.38
CA PHE A 364 -17.47 -10.87 -11.11
C PHE A 364 -16.97 -9.57 -10.47
N SER A 365 -17.88 -8.86 -9.80
CA SER A 365 -17.58 -7.65 -9.03
C SER A 365 -16.45 -7.91 -8.03
N HIS A 366 -16.57 -8.98 -7.25
CA HIS A 366 -15.53 -9.43 -6.34
C HIS A 366 -15.81 -10.87 -5.85
N TRP A 367 -14.83 -11.43 -5.13
CA TRP A 367 -14.95 -12.69 -4.43
C TRP A 367 -14.87 -12.53 -2.91
N THR A 368 -15.68 -13.27 -2.16
CA THR A 368 -15.69 -13.30 -0.69
C THR A 368 -15.25 -14.66 -0.17
N LEU A 369 -14.19 -14.71 0.65
CA LEU A 369 -13.77 -15.93 1.35
C LEU A 369 -14.38 -15.99 2.76
N LEU A 370 -15.08 -17.07 3.07
CA LEU A 370 -15.66 -17.36 4.38
C LEU A 370 -14.79 -18.37 5.14
N SER A 371 -14.41 -18.02 6.37
CA SER A 371 -13.55 -18.83 7.24
C SER A 371 -13.97 -18.73 8.71
N THR A 372 -13.48 -19.62 9.56
CA THR A 372 -13.59 -19.49 11.04
C THR A 372 -12.27 -19.07 11.69
N CYS A 373 -11.20 -18.92 10.89
CA CYS A 373 -9.86 -18.68 11.41
C CYS A 373 -9.61 -17.22 11.73
N ASN A 374 -10.00 -16.81 12.94
CA ASN A 374 -9.68 -15.50 13.48
C ASN A 374 -8.22 -15.43 13.98
N THR A 375 -7.27 -15.37 13.06
CA THR A 375 -5.84 -15.21 13.36
C THR A 375 -5.46 -13.72 13.32
N GLY A 376 -6.07 -12.93 14.21
CA GLY A 376 -5.89 -11.48 14.28
C GLY A 376 -6.84 -10.81 15.28
N SER A 377 -6.95 -9.47 15.22
CA SER A 377 -8.03 -8.70 15.87
C SER A 377 -9.17 -8.35 14.91
N ALA A 378 -9.02 -8.65 13.61
CA ALA A 378 -10.00 -8.35 12.58
C ALA A 378 -10.95 -9.53 12.33
N VAL A 379 -12.22 -9.21 12.09
CA VAL A 379 -13.27 -10.18 11.70
C VAL A 379 -13.52 -10.18 10.19
N GLY A 380 -12.92 -9.25 9.45
CA GLY A 380 -12.90 -9.20 8.01
C GLY A 380 -11.74 -8.32 7.52
N LEU A 381 -11.34 -8.51 6.25
CA LEU A 381 -10.37 -7.66 5.54
C LEU A 381 -10.77 -7.57 4.07
N ALA A 382 -10.59 -6.39 3.49
CA ALA A 382 -10.90 -6.12 2.08
C ALA A 382 -9.89 -5.17 1.44
N TRP A 383 -9.66 -5.34 0.14
CA TRP A 383 -8.92 -4.36 -0.66
C TRP A 383 -9.84 -3.22 -1.06
N LEU A 384 -9.45 -1.99 -0.73
CA LEU A 384 -10.27 -0.81 -0.95
C LEU A 384 -10.44 -0.51 -2.46
N GLY A 385 -11.68 -0.27 -2.89
CA GLY A 385 -11.99 0.18 -4.24
C GLY A 385 -11.69 -0.81 -5.38
N GLN A 386 -11.56 -2.10 -5.08
CA GLN A 386 -11.24 -3.13 -6.07
C GLN A 386 -12.46 -3.80 -6.75
N ALA A 387 -13.66 -3.26 -6.60
CA ALA A 387 -14.84 -3.75 -7.30
C ALA A 387 -14.66 -3.74 -8.83
N CYS A 388 -15.23 -4.74 -9.52
CA CYS A 388 -15.14 -4.96 -10.97
C CYS A 388 -13.70 -5.02 -11.53
N THR A 389 -12.71 -5.29 -10.67
CA THR A 389 -11.32 -5.42 -11.11
C THR A 389 -10.99 -6.89 -11.38
N THR A 390 -10.55 -7.17 -12.61
CA THR A 390 -10.12 -8.49 -13.06
C THR A 390 -8.62 -8.67 -12.88
N GLY A 391 -8.19 -9.92 -12.64
CA GLY A 391 -6.80 -10.26 -12.37
C GLY A 391 -6.34 -9.89 -10.95
N SER A 392 -5.04 -10.05 -10.72
CA SER A 392 -4.38 -9.62 -9.47
C SER A 392 -3.19 -8.74 -9.77
N GLN A 393 -2.99 -7.71 -8.95
CA GLN A 393 -1.82 -6.85 -8.99
C GLN A 393 -0.84 -7.30 -7.90
N GLY A 394 0.41 -7.54 -8.29
CA GLY A 394 1.50 -7.70 -7.33
C GLY A 394 2.02 -6.32 -6.98
N ASN A 395 2.05 -5.97 -5.69
CA ASN A 395 2.71 -4.73 -5.29
C ASN A 395 4.23 -4.90 -5.51
N SER A 396 4.85 -4.02 -6.31
CA SER A 396 6.28 -4.11 -6.66
C SER A 396 7.21 -3.57 -5.56
N GLY A 397 6.64 -3.11 -4.43
CA GLY A 397 7.35 -2.87 -3.17
C GLY A 397 7.44 -4.13 -2.30
N ASN A 398 8.43 -4.17 -1.40
CA ASN A 398 8.81 -5.29 -0.51
C ASN A 398 7.72 -5.92 0.41
N SER A 399 6.42 -5.73 0.21
CA SER A 399 5.36 -6.22 1.12
C SER A 399 4.82 -7.63 0.80
N GLY A 400 5.04 -8.18 -0.41
CA GLY A 400 4.52 -9.49 -0.78
C GLY A 400 2.98 -9.60 -0.83
N GLU A 401 2.26 -8.47 -0.83
CA GLU A 401 0.81 -8.42 -0.93
C GLU A 401 0.35 -8.66 -2.38
N THR A 402 -0.77 -9.39 -2.51
CA THR A 402 -1.42 -9.63 -3.80
C THR A 402 -2.81 -9.04 -3.74
N VAL A 403 -3.09 -8.04 -4.58
CA VAL A 403 -4.33 -7.25 -4.56
C VAL A 403 -5.25 -7.73 -5.67
N ALA A 404 -6.53 -7.90 -5.38
CA ALA A 404 -7.56 -8.27 -6.35
C ALA A 404 -8.94 -7.81 -5.85
N GLY A 405 -9.98 -7.90 -6.68
CA GLY A 405 -11.37 -7.75 -6.24
C GLY A 405 -11.79 -8.91 -5.32
N ALA A 406 -11.32 -8.88 -4.07
CA ALA A 406 -11.50 -9.95 -3.10
C ALA A 406 -11.51 -9.42 -1.65
N ASN A 407 -12.28 -10.09 -0.79
CA ASN A 407 -12.28 -9.88 0.65
C ASN A 407 -12.35 -11.21 1.42
N VAL A 408 -12.06 -11.16 2.72
CA VAL A 408 -12.14 -12.30 3.66
C VAL A 408 -13.07 -11.92 4.80
N VAL A 409 -13.99 -12.82 5.16
CA VAL A 409 -14.95 -12.66 6.25
C VAL A 409 -14.85 -13.86 7.19
N ILE A 410 -14.69 -13.57 8.47
CA ILE A 410 -14.71 -14.57 9.54
C ILE A 410 -16.14 -14.75 10.04
N LYS A 411 -16.56 -16.00 10.24
CA LYS A 411 -17.89 -16.34 10.75
C LYS A 411 -18.15 -15.68 12.11
N THR A 412 -19.15 -14.80 12.19
CA THR A 412 -19.62 -14.17 13.43
C THR A 412 -21.13 -14.41 13.65
N GLY A 413 -21.66 -13.93 14.78
CA GLY A 413 -23.11 -13.98 15.07
C GLY A 413 -23.96 -13.08 14.17
N THR A 414 -23.34 -12.11 13.49
CA THR A 414 -23.96 -11.17 12.55
C THR A 414 -23.18 -11.11 11.23
N GLU A 415 -22.86 -12.29 10.70
CA GLU A 415 -22.00 -12.47 9.51
C GLU A 415 -22.38 -11.61 8.30
N TRP A 416 -23.68 -11.41 8.03
CA TRP A 416 -24.15 -10.58 6.93
C TRP A 416 -23.71 -9.10 7.05
N GLN A 417 -23.56 -8.57 8.27
CA GLN A 417 -23.07 -7.20 8.49
C GLN A 417 -21.60 -7.08 8.13
N VAL A 418 -20.81 -8.12 8.44
CA VAL A 418 -19.38 -8.16 8.10
C VAL A 418 -19.23 -8.28 6.59
N ILE A 419 -20.02 -9.13 5.92
CA ILE A 419 -20.06 -9.19 4.46
C ILE A 419 -20.36 -7.80 3.87
N ALA A 420 -21.40 -7.13 4.35
CA ALA A 420 -21.75 -5.79 3.86
C ALA A 420 -20.65 -4.74 4.11
N HIS A 421 -19.98 -4.80 5.26
CA HIS A 421 -18.84 -3.92 5.60
C HIS A 421 -17.67 -4.12 4.65
N GLU A 422 -17.23 -5.38 4.46
CA GLU A 422 -16.10 -5.70 3.60
C GLU A 422 -16.42 -5.47 2.12
N THR A 423 -17.68 -5.69 1.69
CA THR A 423 -18.13 -5.28 0.35
C THR A 423 -18.12 -3.75 0.22
N GLY A 424 -18.45 -3.00 1.28
CA GLY A 424 -18.35 -1.54 1.30
C GLY A 424 -16.94 -1.04 0.99
N HIS A 425 -15.92 -1.62 1.63
CA HIS A 425 -14.51 -1.35 1.30
C HIS A 425 -14.18 -1.70 -0.14
N THR A 426 -14.61 -2.86 -0.64
CA THR A 426 -14.39 -3.23 -2.06
C THR A 426 -14.98 -2.19 -3.03
N TYR A 427 -16.06 -1.51 -2.64
CA TYR A 427 -16.68 -0.40 -3.40
C TYR A 427 -16.11 1.00 -3.08
N GLY A 428 -15.05 1.07 -2.27
CA GLY A 428 -14.29 2.30 -2.01
C GLY A 428 -14.77 3.11 -0.81
N ALA A 429 -15.67 2.57 0.03
CA ALA A 429 -16.07 3.23 1.26
C ALA A 429 -14.94 3.19 2.31
N VAL A 430 -14.65 4.35 2.89
CA VAL A 430 -13.79 4.48 4.07
C VAL A 430 -14.61 4.30 5.34
N HIS A 431 -13.95 4.09 6.48
CA HIS A 431 -14.67 3.98 7.75
C HIS A 431 -15.34 5.28 8.18
N ASP A 432 -16.48 5.16 8.85
CA ASP A 432 -17.11 6.30 9.53
C ASP A 432 -16.24 6.80 10.69
N CYS A 433 -16.22 8.11 10.88
CA CYS A 433 -15.44 8.71 11.94
C CYS A 433 -16.01 8.32 13.33
N THR A 434 -15.11 7.99 14.25
CA THR A 434 -15.41 7.72 15.66
C THR A 434 -15.01 8.91 16.53
N SER A 435 -15.46 8.96 17.79
CA SER A 435 -14.97 9.96 18.76
C SER A 435 -13.44 10.05 18.81
N ASP A 436 -12.77 8.90 18.76
CA ASP A 436 -11.31 8.83 18.78
C ASP A 436 -10.69 9.36 17.46
N SER A 437 -11.25 9.04 16.29
CA SER A 437 -10.74 9.56 15.00
C SER A 437 -11.05 11.05 14.81
N CYS A 438 -12.16 11.54 15.36
CA CYS A 438 -12.50 12.96 15.39
C CYS A 438 -11.61 13.78 16.33
N GLY A 439 -10.96 13.14 17.30
CA GLY A 439 -9.89 13.74 18.11
C GLY A 439 -8.61 14.00 17.32
N ASN A 440 -8.48 13.41 16.12
CA ASN A 440 -7.33 13.58 15.23
C ASN A 440 -7.73 14.37 13.97
N SER A 441 -7.44 15.67 13.97
CA SER A 441 -7.76 16.57 12.83
C SER A 441 -7.10 16.15 11.53
N ASP A 442 -5.98 15.42 11.57
CA ASP A 442 -5.27 14.98 10.37
C ASP A 442 -6.04 13.86 9.66
N VAL A 443 -6.67 12.92 10.39
CA VAL A 443 -7.49 11.84 9.82
C VAL A 443 -8.75 12.41 9.16
N VAL A 444 -9.38 13.40 9.79
CA VAL A 444 -10.58 14.07 9.25
C VAL A 444 -10.23 14.97 8.06
N SER A 445 -9.13 15.72 8.13
CA SER A 445 -8.70 16.63 7.06
C SER A 445 -8.11 15.90 5.85
N ALA A 446 -7.48 14.75 6.09
CA ALA A 446 -7.02 13.83 5.03
C ALA A 446 -8.16 12.95 4.49
N GLN A 447 -9.39 13.11 4.99
CA GLN A 447 -10.58 12.38 4.54
C GLN A 447 -10.41 10.85 4.62
N GLN A 448 -9.68 10.40 5.62
CA GLN A 448 -9.44 8.98 5.91
C GLN A 448 -10.57 8.36 6.73
N CYS A 449 -11.51 9.18 7.21
CA CYS A 449 -12.78 8.73 7.77
C CYS A 449 -13.94 9.58 7.28
N CYS A 450 -15.13 9.00 7.32
CA CYS A 450 -16.37 9.59 6.86
C CYS A 450 -17.10 10.31 8.02
N PRO A 451 -17.18 11.65 8.02
CA PRO A 451 -17.85 12.36 9.11
C PRO A 451 -19.37 12.15 9.06
N LEU A 452 -20.02 12.17 10.23
CA LEU A 452 -21.48 12.00 10.34
C LEU A 452 -22.26 13.02 9.50
N SER A 453 -21.78 14.27 9.45
CA SER A 453 -22.35 15.36 8.65
C SER A 453 -21.30 16.46 8.44
N GLN A 454 -21.65 17.48 7.64
CA GLN A 454 -20.78 18.66 7.44
C GLN A 454 -20.44 19.42 8.72
N THR A 455 -21.20 19.22 9.81
CA THR A 455 -21.06 19.96 11.07
C THR A 455 -20.75 19.08 12.28
N SER A 456 -20.85 17.76 12.13
CA SER A 456 -20.62 16.79 13.20
C SER A 456 -19.73 15.68 12.67
N CYS A 457 -18.61 15.44 13.33
CA CYS A 457 -17.64 14.45 12.91
C CYS A 457 -18.03 13.03 13.37
N ASP A 458 -18.25 12.81 14.66
CA ASP A 458 -18.43 11.47 15.22
C ASP A 458 -19.77 10.83 14.79
N ALA A 459 -19.68 9.66 14.16
CA ALA A 459 -20.81 8.85 13.70
C ALA A 459 -21.42 7.96 14.79
N ASN A 460 -20.90 8.04 16.04
CA ASN A 460 -21.38 7.33 17.24
C ASN A 460 -21.41 5.80 17.08
N GLY A 461 -20.64 5.26 16.15
CA GLY A 461 -20.63 3.83 15.81
C GLY A 461 -21.96 3.24 15.37
N GLY A 462 -22.85 4.06 14.79
CA GLY A 462 -24.22 3.67 14.44
C GLY A 462 -24.40 3.12 13.02
N PHE A 463 -23.33 2.87 12.26
CA PHE A 463 -23.38 2.63 10.82
C PHE A 463 -22.46 1.50 10.37
N ILE A 464 -22.75 0.94 9.20
CA ILE A 464 -22.11 -0.29 8.68
C ILE A 464 -20.60 -0.12 8.53
N MET A 465 -20.13 1.06 8.12
CA MET A 465 -18.71 1.35 7.95
C MET A 465 -18.03 1.80 9.25
N ASN A 466 -18.62 1.57 10.43
CA ASN A 466 -17.90 1.80 11.68
C ASN A 466 -16.75 0.77 11.82
N PRO A 467 -15.54 1.16 12.30
CA PRO A 467 -14.41 0.24 12.48
C PRO A 467 -14.64 -0.84 13.56
N SER A 468 -15.77 -0.79 14.26
CA SER A 468 -16.21 -1.80 15.22
C SER A 468 -17.72 -2.05 15.08
N THR A 469 -18.21 -3.22 15.46
CA THR A 469 -19.65 -3.50 15.45
C THR A 469 -20.28 -3.11 16.78
N SER A 470 -21.56 -2.73 16.72
CA SER A 470 -22.40 -2.42 17.88
C SER A 470 -23.83 -2.88 17.60
N PRO A 471 -24.64 -3.19 18.63
CA PRO A 471 -26.04 -3.56 18.43
C PRO A 471 -26.81 -2.48 17.67
N GLY A 472 -27.59 -2.87 16.65
CA GLY A 472 -28.44 -1.95 15.88
C GLY A 472 -27.78 -1.27 14.67
N ILE A 473 -26.59 -1.71 14.25
CA ILE A 473 -25.97 -1.25 12.99
C ILE A 473 -26.66 -1.91 11.79
N SER A 474 -27.29 -1.12 10.91
CA SER A 474 -28.02 -1.69 9.78
C SER A 474 -28.12 -0.80 8.55
N ARG A 475 -27.34 0.29 8.49
CA ARG A 475 -27.37 1.26 7.40
C ARG A 475 -25.99 1.85 7.17
N PHE A 476 -25.71 2.24 5.93
CA PHE A 476 -24.58 3.10 5.61
C PHE A 476 -24.81 4.52 6.15
N SER A 477 -23.73 5.22 6.50
CA SER A 477 -23.83 6.65 6.83
C SER A 477 -24.06 7.46 5.55
N ALA A 478 -24.57 8.69 5.70
CA ALA A 478 -24.72 9.59 4.55
C ALA A 478 -23.37 9.88 3.88
N CYS A 479 -22.27 9.90 4.63
CA CYS A 479 -20.94 10.06 4.07
C CYS A 479 -20.51 8.82 3.27
N SER A 480 -20.67 7.61 3.81
CA SER A 480 -20.33 6.38 3.07
C SER A 480 -21.11 6.27 1.77
N ILE A 481 -22.37 6.72 1.75
CA ILE A 481 -23.20 6.78 0.54
C ILE A 481 -22.54 7.69 -0.51
N GLY A 482 -22.23 8.93 -0.10
CA GLY A 482 -21.55 9.90 -0.95
C GLY A 482 -20.19 9.43 -1.47
N ASN A 483 -19.43 8.76 -0.62
CA ASN A 483 -18.13 8.19 -0.93
C ASN A 483 -18.24 7.14 -2.04
N ILE A 484 -19.12 6.14 -1.90
CA ILE A 484 -19.28 5.08 -2.91
C ILE A 484 -19.84 5.67 -4.21
N CYS A 485 -20.90 6.49 -4.15
CA CYS A 485 -21.53 7.02 -5.36
C CYS A 485 -20.59 7.93 -6.16
N SER A 486 -19.84 8.79 -5.47
CA SER A 486 -18.85 9.65 -6.13
C SER A 486 -17.68 8.86 -6.72
N ALA A 487 -17.28 7.75 -6.08
CA ALA A 487 -16.23 6.88 -6.59
C ALA A 487 -16.67 6.13 -7.87
N LEU A 488 -17.92 5.65 -7.91
CA LEU A 488 -18.50 5.02 -9.09
C LEU A 488 -18.69 6.03 -10.24
N GLY A 489 -19.27 7.21 -9.96
CA GLY A 489 -19.54 8.23 -10.97
C GLY A 489 -18.29 8.84 -11.59
N ARG A 490 -17.15 8.76 -10.91
CA ARG A 490 -15.85 9.25 -11.39
C ARG A 490 -14.96 8.15 -11.94
N ASN A 491 -15.46 6.91 -11.98
CA ASN A 491 -14.73 5.72 -12.41
C ASN A 491 -13.42 5.48 -11.63
N SER A 492 -13.31 5.98 -10.39
CA SER A 492 -12.21 5.63 -9.48
C SER A 492 -12.40 4.25 -8.85
N VAL A 493 -13.65 3.78 -8.83
CA VAL A 493 -14.03 2.37 -8.69
C VAL A 493 -14.75 1.95 -9.96
N LYS A 494 -14.34 0.84 -10.56
CA LYS A 494 -14.93 0.36 -11.81
C LYS A 494 -16.36 -0.11 -11.58
N SER A 495 -17.27 0.26 -12.47
CA SER A 495 -18.69 -0.14 -12.45
C SER A 495 -19.10 -0.95 -13.69
N GLN A 496 -18.20 -1.13 -14.64
CA GLN A 496 -18.45 -1.79 -15.93
C GLN A 496 -18.89 -3.26 -15.85
N CYS A 497 -18.74 -3.92 -14.70
CA CYS A 497 -19.21 -5.29 -14.50
C CYS A 497 -20.67 -5.39 -14.00
N LEU A 498 -21.30 -4.25 -13.69
CA LEU A 498 -22.69 -4.21 -13.23
C LEU A 498 -23.64 -4.42 -14.41
N THR A 499 -24.52 -5.41 -14.32
CA THR A 499 -25.45 -5.75 -15.40
C THR A 499 -26.80 -5.06 -15.20
N ASN A 500 -27.47 -4.72 -16.31
CA ASN A 500 -28.83 -4.20 -16.31
C ASN A 500 -29.85 -5.28 -15.88
N ASN A 501 -31.02 -4.84 -15.42
CA ASN A 501 -32.11 -5.69 -14.96
C ASN A 501 -32.96 -6.36 -16.08
N ARG A 502 -32.40 -6.50 -17.28
CA ARG A 502 -33.04 -7.16 -18.44
C ARG A 502 -32.04 -8.10 -19.09
N ASP A 503 -32.52 -9.24 -19.60
CA ASP A 503 -31.71 -10.39 -20.04
C ASP A 503 -30.95 -11.12 -18.91
N VAL A 504 -31.39 -10.95 -17.66
CA VAL A 504 -30.98 -11.83 -16.55
C VAL A 504 -31.87 -13.06 -16.59
N THR A 505 -31.43 -14.14 -17.24
CA THR A 505 -32.21 -15.40 -17.30
C THR A 505 -32.21 -16.10 -15.93
N LEU A 506 -33.19 -15.88 -15.06
CA LEU A 506 -33.18 -16.58 -13.78
C LEU A 506 -33.50 -18.07 -13.96
N LEU A 507 -32.93 -18.91 -13.10
CA LEU A 507 -33.09 -20.38 -13.15
C LEU A 507 -34.53 -20.84 -12.85
N THR A 508 -35.38 -19.96 -12.34
CA THR A 508 -36.84 -20.11 -12.37
C THR A 508 -37.33 -19.42 -13.62
N GLY A 509 -37.75 -20.16 -14.64
CA GLY A 509 -38.25 -19.53 -15.87
C GLY A 509 -39.24 -18.39 -15.61
N GLN A 510 -39.20 -17.40 -16.49
CA GLN A 510 -40.11 -16.26 -16.71
C GLN A 510 -41.15 -16.08 -15.58
N ARG A 511 -40.92 -15.12 -14.68
CA ARG A 511 -41.85 -14.84 -13.60
C ARG A 511 -42.16 -13.36 -13.38
N CYS A 512 -43.24 -12.97 -14.03
CA CYS A 512 -43.86 -11.67 -13.91
C CYS A 512 -44.14 -11.20 -12.48
N GLY A 513 -43.72 -9.96 -12.21
CA GLY A 513 -44.01 -9.16 -11.03
C GLY A 513 -42.85 -9.09 -10.04
N ASN A 514 -41.65 -9.52 -10.43
CA ASN A 514 -40.46 -9.56 -9.57
C ASN A 514 -39.50 -8.35 -9.78
N GLY A 515 -39.81 -7.46 -10.71
CA GLY A 515 -39.00 -6.27 -11.03
C GLY A 515 -37.84 -6.53 -12.01
N ILE A 516 -37.82 -7.69 -12.68
CA ILE A 516 -36.76 -8.12 -13.60
C ILE A 516 -37.43 -8.61 -14.88
N VAL A 517 -36.99 -8.14 -16.04
CA VAL A 517 -37.60 -8.55 -17.31
C VAL A 517 -36.93 -9.83 -17.80
N GLU A 518 -37.69 -10.94 -17.82
CA GLU A 518 -37.19 -12.28 -18.11
C GLU A 518 -37.84 -12.90 -19.36
N GLY A 519 -37.03 -13.53 -20.23
CA GLY A 519 -37.52 -14.41 -21.28
C GLY A 519 -38.50 -13.78 -22.30
N ASP A 520 -39.81 -14.10 -22.24
CA ASP A 520 -40.85 -13.55 -23.14
C ASP A 520 -41.63 -12.38 -22.51
N GLU A 521 -41.25 -11.98 -21.30
CA GLU A 521 -41.75 -10.77 -20.67
C GLU A 521 -41.26 -9.55 -21.44
N GLU A 522 -42.17 -8.60 -21.61
CA GLU A 522 -41.89 -7.36 -22.30
C GLU A 522 -41.48 -6.27 -21.30
N CYS A 523 -41.93 -6.38 -20.04
CA CYS A 523 -41.70 -5.46 -18.92
C CYS A 523 -41.96 -6.13 -17.57
N ASP A 524 -41.44 -5.60 -16.46
CA ASP A 524 -41.78 -6.08 -15.11
C ASP A 524 -41.57 -4.99 -14.05
N CYS A 525 -42.65 -4.30 -13.67
CA CYS A 525 -42.63 -3.23 -12.69
C CYS A 525 -42.77 -3.67 -11.22
N GLY A 526 -42.57 -4.95 -10.88
CA GLY A 526 -42.65 -5.41 -9.49
C GLY A 526 -44.07 -5.65 -8.99
N GLY A 527 -44.95 -6.12 -9.87
CA GLY A 527 -46.32 -6.53 -9.56
C GLY A 527 -47.25 -5.38 -9.16
N THR A 528 -48.46 -5.68 -8.68
CA THR A 528 -49.52 -4.66 -8.47
C THR A 528 -49.12 -3.48 -7.56
N SER A 529 -48.23 -3.70 -6.59
CA SER A 529 -47.69 -2.64 -5.73
C SER A 529 -46.51 -1.88 -6.33
N GLY A 530 -45.63 -2.54 -7.09
CA GLY A 530 -44.51 -1.88 -7.77
C GLY A 530 -44.95 -1.09 -9.00
N CYS A 531 -46.02 -1.55 -9.64
CA CYS A 531 -46.66 -0.89 -10.77
C CYS A 531 -47.67 0.20 -10.36
N GLU A 532 -47.76 0.57 -9.07
CA GLU A 532 -48.68 1.61 -8.60
C GLU A 532 -48.27 2.98 -9.19
N GLY A 533 -48.98 3.39 -10.25
CA GLY A 533 -48.66 4.61 -11.03
C GLY A 533 -47.95 4.34 -12.36
N ASN A 534 -47.65 3.08 -12.67
CA ASN A 534 -47.11 2.65 -13.96
C ASN A 534 -48.26 2.21 -14.89
N SER A 535 -48.47 2.92 -16.00
CA SER A 535 -49.51 2.60 -17.00
C SER A 535 -49.02 1.74 -18.17
N CYS A 536 -47.75 1.33 -18.14
CA CYS A 536 -47.00 0.79 -19.27
C CYS A 536 -46.92 -0.72 -19.26
N CYS A 537 -46.83 -1.27 -18.05
CA CYS A 537 -46.69 -2.69 -17.86
C CYS A 537 -47.88 -3.25 -17.07
N ASP A 538 -48.41 -4.37 -17.55
CA ASP A 538 -49.43 -5.12 -16.82
C ASP A 538 -48.79 -5.83 -15.62
N PRO A 539 -49.19 -5.50 -14.37
CA PRO A 539 -48.64 -6.12 -13.18
C PRO A 539 -48.91 -7.63 -13.06
N GLU A 540 -49.87 -8.17 -13.82
CA GLU A 540 -50.25 -9.59 -13.78
C GLU A 540 -49.69 -10.38 -14.97
N THR A 541 -49.45 -9.72 -16.11
CA THR A 541 -49.01 -10.41 -17.35
C THR A 541 -47.61 -10.06 -17.82
N CYS A 542 -46.99 -8.99 -17.29
CA CYS A 542 -45.62 -8.53 -17.65
C CYS A 542 -45.45 -8.32 -19.15
N ARG A 543 -46.56 -7.92 -19.75
CA ARG A 543 -46.66 -7.48 -21.12
C ARG A 543 -46.99 -6.02 -21.14
N PHE A 544 -46.60 -5.40 -22.23
CA PHE A 544 -46.97 -4.04 -22.49
C PHE A 544 -48.49 -3.92 -22.66
N ILE A 545 -49.08 -2.93 -21.98
CA ILE A 545 -50.50 -2.60 -22.10
C ILE A 545 -50.68 -1.25 -22.77
N ASN A 546 -51.87 -1.01 -23.33
CA ASN A 546 -52.22 0.27 -23.95
C ASN A 546 -51.24 0.72 -25.04
N ASN A 547 -50.77 -0.22 -25.88
CA ASN A 547 -49.75 -0.02 -26.92
C ASN A 547 -48.37 0.41 -26.39
N ALA A 548 -48.04 0.11 -25.14
CA ALA A 548 -46.71 0.34 -24.61
C ALA A 548 -45.63 -0.44 -25.40
N VAL A 549 -44.41 0.11 -25.42
CA VAL A 549 -43.24 -0.53 -26.06
C VAL A 549 -42.02 -0.54 -25.13
N CYS A 550 -42.15 0.06 -23.94
CA CYS A 550 -41.15 0.14 -22.89
C CYS A 550 -41.82 0.39 -21.53
N ASP A 551 -41.04 0.28 -20.45
CA ASP A 551 -41.47 0.43 -19.06
C ASP A 551 -40.77 1.61 -18.33
N ASP A 552 -41.54 2.62 -17.95
CA ASP A 552 -41.08 3.82 -17.23
C ASP A 552 -40.42 3.53 -15.87
N SER A 553 -40.69 2.37 -15.26
CA SER A 553 -40.19 2.03 -13.91
C SER A 553 -38.81 1.37 -13.91
N ASN A 554 -38.40 0.76 -15.03
CA ASN A 554 -37.19 -0.05 -15.09
C ASN A 554 -36.24 0.33 -16.23
N GLU A 555 -36.66 1.22 -17.13
CA GLU A 555 -35.94 1.50 -18.36
C GLU A 555 -35.67 2.99 -18.51
N ASP A 556 -34.38 3.36 -18.55
CA ASP A 556 -33.89 4.74 -18.51
C ASP A 556 -34.45 5.62 -19.66
N CYS A 557 -34.86 5.00 -20.77
CA CYS A 557 -35.36 5.63 -21.99
C CYS A 557 -36.84 5.38 -22.30
N CYS A 558 -37.66 5.13 -21.28
CA CYS A 558 -39.10 5.08 -21.44
C CYS A 558 -39.80 6.34 -20.88
N ARG A 559 -40.80 6.86 -21.62
CA ARG A 559 -41.70 7.93 -21.14
C ARG A 559 -43.12 7.68 -21.63
N ASP A 560 -44.08 7.72 -20.71
CA ASP A 560 -45.49 7.48 -21.02
C ASP A 560 -45.67 6.18 -21.83
N CYS A 561 -44.87 5.17 -21.49
CA CYS A 561 -44.91 3.84 -22.07
C CYS A 561 -44.46 3.75 -23.53
N GLN A 562 -43.90 4.82 -24.09
CA GLN A 562 -43.34 4.87 -25.42
C GLN A 562 -41.83 5.10 -25.34
N PHE A 563 -41.10 4.58 -26.33
CA PHE A 563 -39.68 4.91 -26.44
C PHE A 563 -39.56 6.41 -26.42
N ALA A 564 -38.83 6.88 -25.41
CA ALA A 564 -38.64 8.29 -25.25
C ALA A 564 -37.99 8.79 -26.55
N SER A 565 -38.50 9.92 -27.05
CA SER A 565 -38.08 10.48 -28.32
C SER A 565 -36.55 10.49 -28.44
N ALA A 566 -36.01 10.48 -29.66
CA ALA A 566 -34.57 10.58 -29.85
C ALA A 566 -33.94 11.88 -29.29
N THR A 567 -34.77 12.81 -28.80
CA THR A 567 -34.39 14.04 -28.12
C THR A 567 -34.49 13.97 -26.58
N THR A 568 -35.01 12.87 -26.02
CA THR A 568 -35.15 12.70 -24.57
C THR A 568 -33.81 12.29 -23.98
N VAL A 569 -33.34 13.04 -22.98
CA VAL A 569 -32.09 12.77 -22.26
C VAL A 569 -32.34 11.71 -21.19
N CYS A 570 -31.62 10.59 -21.25
CA CYS A 570 -31.68 9.51 -20.26
C CYS A 570 -30.55 9.57 -19.25
N ARG A 571 -29.36 9.97 -19.70
CA ARG A 571 -28.25 10.35 -18.84
C ARG A 571 -27.89 11.78 -19.18
N ASN A 572 -28.01 12.65 -18.17
CA ASN A 572 -27.62 14.04 -18.35
C ASN A 572 -26.11 14.11 -18.58
N SER A 573 -25.72 14.90 -19.58
CA SER A 573 -24.33 15.33 -19.75
C SER A 573 -23.84 15.96 -18.46
N VAL A 574 -22.68 15.49 -17.96
CA VAL A 574 -21.98 16.17 -16.87
C VAL A 574 -21.08 17.32 -17.37
N GLY A 575 -20.95 17.52 -18.70
CA GLY A 575 -20.22 18.64 -19.30
C GLY A 575 -19.99 18.51 -20.81
N GLU A 576 -19.36 19.50 -21.46
CA GLU A 576 -19.17 19.53 -22.93
C GLU A 576 -18.42 18.32 -23.55
N CYS A 577 -17.69 17.55 -22.73
CA CYS A 577 -16.93 16.37 -23.15
C CYS A 577 -17.59 15.04 -22.80
N ASP A 578 -18.68 15.13 -22.06
CA ASP A 578 -19.54 14.04 -21.70
C ASP A 578 -20.87 14.29 -22.42
N PRO A 579 -21.02 13.84 -23.67
CA PRO A 579 -22.25 14.08 -24.41
C PRO A 579 -23.43 13.52 -23.62
N GLN A 580 -24.54 14.24 -23.60
CA GLN A 580 -25.76 13.67 -23.04
C GLN A 580 -26.16 12.47 -23.89
N GLU A 581 -26.42 11.34 -23.26
CA GLU A 581 -27.08 10.24 -23.94
C GLU A 581 -28.55 10.58 -24.02
N THR A 582 -28.97 10.77 -25.26
CA THR A 582 -30.36 10.76 -25.59
C THR A 582 -30.76 9.35 -25.93
N CYS A 583 -31.99 9.02 -25.58
CA CYS A 583 -32.64 7.82 -26.06
C CYS A 583 -32.53 7.72 -27.57
N THR A 584 -32.47 6.50 -28.10
CA THR A 584 -32.37 6.31 -29.55
C THR A 584 -33.71 6.57 -30.26
N GLY A 585 -34.81 6.71 -29.50
CA GLY A 585 -36.18 6.71 -30.01
C GLY A 585 -36.67 5.33 -30.47
N THR A 586 -35.82 4.32 -30.36
CA THR A 586 -36.06 2.93 -30.81
C THR A 586 -35.64 1.88 -29.79
N SER A 587 -35.05 2.31 -28.67
CA SER A 587 -34.54 1.48 -27.59
C SER A 587 -35.07 2.02 -26.25
N PRO A 588 -35.44 1.13 -25.32
CA PRO A 588 -35.85 1.49 -23.97
C PRO A 588 -34.67 1.80 -23.04
N TYR A 589 -33.44 1.45 -23.43
CA TYR A 589 -32.25 1.68 -22.62
C TYR A 589 -31.56 2.98 -23.00
N CYS A 590 -30.96 3.59 -22.00
CA CYS A 590 -29.94 4.59 -22.27
C CYS A 590 -28.77 3.90 -22.98
N PRO A 591 -28.28 4.44 -24.10
CA PRO A 591 -27.04 3.99 -24.71
C PRO A 591 -25.91 3.92 -23.67
N GLU A 592 -24.92 3.06 -23.90
CA GLU A 592 -23.72 3.02 -23.07
C GLU A 592 -23.11 4.43 -22.96
N ASP A 593 -22.66 4.78 -21.76
CA ASP A 593 -22.01 6.07 -21.47
C ASP A 593 -20.80 6.23 -22.39
N GLN A 594 -20.87 7.21 -23.28
CA GLN A 594 -19.83 7.48 -24.27
C GLN A 594 -19.21 8.83 -23.98
N THR A 595 -17.93 8.84 -23.65
CA THR A 595 -17.17 10.08 -23.57
C THR A 595 -16.73 10.53 -24.96
N ARG A 596 -16.70 11.85 -25.22
CA ARG A 596 -16.04 12.37 -26.43
C ARG A 596 -14.57 11.98 -26.45
N ASP A 597 -14.05 11.71 -27.65
CA ASP A 597 -12.64 11.38 -27.84
C ASP A 597 -11.74 12.37 -27.09
N ASP A 598 -10.84 11.83 -26.27
CA ASP A 598 -9.84 12.62 -25.58
C ASP A 598 -9.09 13.54 -26.56
N GLY A 599 -8.73 14.75 -26.12
CA GLY A 599 -8.08 15.77 -26.94
C GLY A 599 -8.99 16.55 -27.89
N SER A 600 -10.28 16.22 -27.99
CA SER A 600 -11.26 17.03 -28.75
C SER A 600 -11.45 18.40 -28.10
N SER A 601 -11.54 19.48 -28.89
CA SER A 601 -11.75 20.84 -28.36
C SER A 601 -13.16 21.01 -27.79
N CYS A 602 -13.26 21.57 -26.59
CA CYS A 602 -14.52 21.90 -25.89
C CYS A 602 -14.59 23.40 -25.51
N GLY A 603 -14.07 24.26 -26.39
CA GLY A 603 -14.17 25.73 -26.25
C GLY A 603 -13.17 26.35 -25.26
N ASN A 604 -13.01 27.68 -25.34
CA ASN A 604 -12.15 28.49 -24.45
C ASN A 604 -10.69 28.00 -24.25
N GLY A 605 -10.16 27.24 -25.21
CA GLY A 605 -8.81 26.65 -25.13
C GLY A 605 -8.72 25.36 -24.31
N LEU A 606 -9.84 24.73 -23.97
CA LEU A 606 -9.95 23.45 -23.25
C LEU A 606 -10.13 22.26 -24.22
N SER A 607 -9.82 21.06 -23.74
CA SER A 607 -9.99 19.80 -24.47
C SER A 607 -10.58 18.69 -23.59
N CYS A 608 -11.20 17.69 -24.21
CA CYS A 608 -11.77 16.54 -23.52
C CYS A 608 -10.69 15.62 -22.95
N ALA A 609 -10.90 15.14 -21.72
CA ALA A 609 -10.09 14.11 -21.07
C ALA A 609 -10.98 13.30 -20.11
N SER A 610 -11.13 11.99 -20.34
CA SER A 610 -11.99 11.10 -19.54
C SER A 610 -13.42 11.64 -19.37
N GLY A 611 -14.02 12.12 -20.46
CA GLY A 611 -15.36 12.73 -20.45
C GLY A 611 -15.45 14.14 -19.87
N GLN A 612 -14.37 14.72 -19.35
CA GLN A 612 -14.39 16.05 -18.74
C GLN A 612 -13.82 17.13 -19.68
N CYS A 613 -14.50 18.28 -19.77
CA CYS A 613 -13.99 19.44 -20.52
C CYS A 613 -12.99 20.21 -19.66
N THR A 614 -11.72 20.08 -19.98
CA THR A 614 -10.67 20.49 -19.05
C THR A 614 -9.40 20.91 -19.77
N SER A 615 -8.45 21.45 -19.03
CA SER A 615 -7.09 21.70 -19.51
C SER A 615 -6.14 21.55 -18.35
N ARG A 616 -4.84 21.50 -18.63
CA ARG A 616 -3.85 21.44 -17.56
C ARG A 616 -4.03 22.61 -16.57
N ASP A 617 -4.27 23.82 -17.08
CA ASP A 617 -4.53 25.01 -16.26
C ASP A 617 -5.86 24.92 -15.49
N MET A 618 -6.92 24.40 -16.12
CA MET A 618 -8.23 24.25 -15.48
C MET A 618 -8.19 23.25 -14.33
N GLN A 619 -7.51 22.11 -14.52
CA GLN A 619 -7.34 21.10 -13.46
C GLN A 619 -6.53 21.71 -12.30
N CYS A 620 -5.52 22.53 -12.58
CA CYS A 620 -4.81 23.30 -11.56
C CYS A 620 -5.68 24.30 -10.80
N LYS A 621 -6.55 25.05 -11.49
CA LYS A 621 -7.47 26.01 -10.83
C LYS A 621 -8.49 25.32 -9.92
N THR A 622 -9.07 24.21 -10.37
CA THR A 622 -10.07 23.46 -9.59
C THR A 622 -9.46 22.88 -8.32
N ILE A 623 -8.27 22.28 -8.41
CA ILE A 623 -7.60 21.65 -7.26
C ILE A 623 -7.05 22.69 -6.27
N MET A 624 -6.56 23.83 -6.76
CA MET A 624 -6.01 24.89 -5.91
C MET A 624 -7.07 25.84 -5.35
N GLY A 625 -8.33 25.76 -5.79
CA GLY A 625 -9.41 26.69 -5.40
C GLY A 625 -9.81 26.66 -3.91
N SER A 626 -9.44 25.60 -3.18
CA SER A 626 -9.57 25.55 -1.71
C SER A 626 -8.41 26.23 -0.97
N TYR A 627 -7.32 26.56 -1.68
CA TYR A 627 -6.09 27.14 -1.13
C TYR A 627 -5.81 28.57 -1.61
N THR A 628 -6.30 28.96 -2.80
CA THR A 628 -6.17 30.32 -3.38
C THR A 628 -7.50 31.05 -3.36
N GLN A 629 -7.49 32.37 -3.10
CA GLN A 629 -8.70 33.20 -3.19
C GLN A 629 -8.94 33.78 -4.60
N SER A 630 -7.95 33.69 -5.49
CA SER A 630 -7.97 34.24 -6.86
C SER A 630 -7.94 33.15 -7.95
N ASN A 631 -8.38 33.51 -9.17
CA ASN A 631 -8.59 32.58 -10.32
C ASN A 631 -7.42 32.58 -11.34
N ASP A 632 -6.22 32.92 -10.87
CA ASP A 632 -4.99 33.17 -11.62
C ASP A 632 -3.97 32.01 -11.54
N THR A 633 -4.40 30.84 -11.08
CA THR A 633 -3.63 29.59 -11.07
C THR A 633 -3.47 29.00 -12.48
N TYR A 634 -2.28 28.50 -12.86
CA TYR A 634 -1.99 27.90 -14.18
C TYR A 634 -1.03 26.71 -14.07
N ALA A 635 -0.95 25.86 -15.10
CA ALA A 635 -0.08 24.68 -15.11
C ALA A 635 1.34 24.99 -15.63
N CYS A 636 2.32 24.27 -15.10
CA CYS A 636 3.74 24.62 -15.23
C CYS A 636 4.51 23.91 -16.34
N ASP A 637 4.39 22.58 -16.44
CA ASP A 637 5.14 21.74 -17.39
C ASP A 637 4.19 20.77 -18.10
N ASN A 638 4.56 20.31 -19.30
CA ASN A 638 3.87 19.30 -20.11
C ASN A 638 4.65 18.00 -20.31
N SER A 639 5.87 17.88 -19.75
CA SER A 639 6.82 16.77 -19.96
C SER A 639 6.30 15.40 -19.54
N ASN A 640 5.35 15.38 -18.60
CA ASN A 640 4.75 14.19 -18.03
C ASN A 640 3.25 14.41 -17.73
N CYS A 641 2.61 13.35 -17.24
CA CYS A 641 1.20 13.36 -16.88
C CYS A 641 0.93 13.74 -15.43
N MET A 642 1.94 14.24 -14.71
CA MET A 642 1.81 14.67 -13.33
C MET A 642 1.38 16.14 -13.26
N LEU A 643 0.41 16.41 -12.39
CA LEU A 643 -0.25 17.69 -12.24
C LEU A 643 0.65 18.70 -11.53
N SER A 644 0.94 19.84 -12.16
CA SER A 644 1.89 20.85 -11.65
C SER A 644 1.39 22.25 -11.92
N CYS A 645 1.25 23.06 -10.87
CA CYS A 645 0.47 24.30 -10.86
C CYS A 645 1.23 25.46 -10.22
N ALA A 646 1.03 26.70 -10.67
CA ALA A 646 1.58 27.91 -10.08
C ALA A 646 0.47 28.96 -9.87
N SER A 647 0.58 29.78 -8.83
CA SER A 647 -0.30 30.92 -8.57
C SER A 647 0.50 32.11 -8.02
N PRO A 648 0.18 33.36 -8.42
CA PRO A 648 0.81 34.56 -7.89
C PRO A 648 0.73 34.72 -6.36
N GLU A 649 -0.33 34.20 -5.71
CA GLU A 649 -0.52 34.27 -4.25
C GLU A 649 0.54 33.48 -3.46
N PHE A 650 1.13 32.45 -4.07
CA PHE A 650 2.18 31.62 -3.48
C PHE A 650 3.59 31.95 -4.03
N GLY A 651 3.69 32.99 -4.86
CA GLY A 651 4.89 33.31 -5.64
C GLY A 651 4.92 32.56 -6.96
N ALA A 652 5.59 33.13 -7.98
CA ALA A 652 5.66 32.59 -9.36
C ALA A 652 6.52 31.30 -9.47
N ARG A 653 6.26 30.32 -8.61
CA ARG A 653 6.93 29.02 -8.51
C ARG A 653 5.92 27.91 -8.78
N CYS A 654 6.42 26.80 -9.31
CA CYS A 654 5.62 25.66 -9.75
C CYS A 654 5.53 24.58 -8.68
N TYR A 655 4.31 24.30 -8.25
CA TYR A 655 3.95 23.30 -7.25
C TYR A 655 3.48 22.03 -7.96
N GLY A 656 4.33 21.00 -7.97
CA GLY A 656 3.95 19.67 -8.43
C GLY A 656 3.07 18.97 -7.39
N LEU A 657 1.84 18.63 -7.77
CA LEU A 657 0.93 17.80 -7.00
C LEU A 657 1.21 16.33 -7.36
N GLN A 658 1.20 15.42 -6.38
CA GLN A 658 1.29 14.00 -6.70
C GLN A 658 -0.09 13.46 -7.11
N GLN A 659 -0.60 13.98 -8.20
CA GLN A 659 -1.81 13.54 -8.87
C GLN A 659 -1.48 13.56 -10.36
N ASN A 660 -2.03 12.64 -11.14
CA ASN A 660 -1.92 12.76 -12.59
C ASN A 660 -3.02 13.68 -13.12
N PHE A 661 -2.71 14.40 -14.20
CA PHE A 661 -3.75 14.95 -15.06
C PHE A 661 -4.67 13.81 -15.52
N LEU A 662 -5.97 14.10 -15.64
CA LEU A 662 -6.97 13.11 -16.08
C LEU A 662 -6.49 12.33 -17.30
N ASP A 663 -6.77 11.03 -17.33
CA ASP A 663 -6.49 10.22 -18.51
C ASP A 663 -7.16 10.85 -19.73
N GLY A 664 -6.44 10.92 -20.84
CA GLY A 664 -6.81 11.71 -22.01
C GLY A 664 -6.22 13.12 -22.08
N THR A 665 -5.72 13.68 -20.97
CA THR A 665 -5.12 15.02 -20.96
C THR A 665 -3.85 15.06 -21.81
N SER A 666 -3.65 16.15 -22.57
CA SER A 666 -2.49 16.28 -23.46
C SER A 666 -1.16 16.37 -22.68
N CYS A 667 -0.14 15.65 -23.17
CA CYS A 667 1.24 15.66 -22.69
C CYS A 667 2.24 15.76 -23.86
N THR A 668 3.55 15.70 -23.59
CA THR A 668 4.65 15.90 -24.55
C THR A 668 4.51 15.08 -25.83
N GLY A 669 5.02 15.60 -26.94
CA GLY A 669 5.08 14.83 -28.19
C GLY A 669 3.74 14.60 -28.90
N GLY A 670 2.67 15.28 -28.48
CA GLY A 670 1.30 15.02 -28.94
C GLY A 670 0.68 13.76 -28.33
N GLY A 671 1.28 13.25 -27.25
CA GLY A 671 0.75 12.13 -26.47
C GLY A 671 -0.39 12.54 -25.53
N ARG A 672 -0.99 11.54 -24.88
CA ARG A 672 -2.06 11.71 -23.89
C ARG A 672 -1.76 10.89 -22.64
N CYS A 673 -2.31 11.34 -21.52
CA CYS A 673 -2.17 10.66 -20.25
C CYS A 673 -3.02 9.39 -20.20
N SER A 674 -2.44 8.31 -19.70
CA SER A 674 -3.09 7.02 -19.48
C SER A 674 -2.44 6.38 -18.27
N ASN A 675 -3.20 6.22 -17.18
CA ASN A 675 -2.74 5.74 -15.89
C ASN A 675 -1.43 6.42 -15.41
N GLY A 676 -1.34 7.74 -15.58
CA GLY A 676 -0.17 8.54 -15.21
C GLY A 676 1.04 8.47 -16.13
N VAL A 677 0.94 7.75 -17.26
CA VAL A 677 1.99 7.64 -18.28
C VAL A 677 1.55 8.40 -19.53
N CYS A 678 2.48 9.13 -20.15
CA CYS A 678 2.23 9.82 -21.42
C CYS A 678 2.38 8.83 -22.59
N GLU A 679 1.26 8.41 -23.18
CA GLU A 679 1.20 7.45 -24.28
C GLU A 679 1.00 8.13 -25.65
N GLY A 680 1.58 7.57 -26.72
CA GLY A 680 1.35 8.02 -28.11
C GLY A 680 2.17 9.22 -28.59
N GLY A 681 3.08 9.76 -27.77
CA GLY A 681 3.95 10.89 -28.11
C GLY A 681 5.09 10.53 -29.08
N SER A 682 5.41 11.42 -30.02
CA SER A 682 6.61 11.31 -30.87
C SER A 682 7.17 12.70 -31.23
N VAL A 683 8.49 12.80 -31.39
CA VAL A 683 9.18 14.05 -31.77
C VAL A 683 8.62 14.64 -33.08
N GLY A 684 8.20 13.79 -34.02
CA GLY A 684 7.60 14.23 -35.30
C GLY A 684 6.21 14.86 -35.15
N ARG A 685 5.39 14.36 -34.22
CA ARG A 685 4.08 14.95 -33.89
C ARG A 685 4.22 16.21 -33.05
N GLU A 686 5.25 16.30 -32.21
CA GLU A 686 5.57 17.50 -31.43
C GLU A 686 5.82 18.73 -32.31
N ILE A 687 6.61 18.54 -33.36
CA ILE A 687 6.97 19.61 -34.31
C ILE A 687 5.75 20.05 -35.11
N THR A 688 4.91 19.13 -35.57
CA THR A 688 3.68 19.46 -36.31
C THR A 688 2.67 20.19 -35.43
N THR A 689 2.43 19.71 -34.20
CA THR A 689 1.48 20.34 -33.25
C THR A 689 1.96 21.72 -32.79
N TRP A 690 3.28 21.91 -32.62
CA TRP A 690 3.87 23.21 -32.26
C TRP A 690 3.79 24.22 -33.41
N ILE A 691 4.04 23.78 -34.66
CA ILE A 691 3.91 24.59 -35.87
C ILE A 691 2.47 25.04 -36.08
N ASP A 692 1.49 24.17 -35.88
CA ASP A 692 0.07 24.50 -36.02
C ASP A 692 -0.39 25.53 -34.98
N ARG A 693 0.13 25.46 -33.74
CA ARG A 693 -0.18 26.43 -32.67
C ARG A 693 0.54 27.79 -32.83
N HIS A 694 1.66 27.84 -33.55
CA HIS A 694 2.51 29.04 -33.65
C HIS A 694 2.71 29.52 -35.10
N LEU A 695 1.76 29.22 -35.99
CA LEU A 695 1.86 29.48 -37.43
C LEU A 695 2.22 30.94 -37.75
N SER A 696 1.69 31.90 -37.00
CA SER A 696 1.97 33.34 -37.14
C SER A 696 3.42 33.72 -36.79
N VAL A 697 3.99 33.11 -35.75
CA VAL A 697 5.38 33.33 -35.32
C VAL A 697 6.35 32.67 -36.29
N VAL A 698 6.04 31.46 -36.76
CA VAL A 698 6.86 30.72 -37.73
C VAL A 698 6.92 31.48 -39.06
N ILE A 699 5.80 32.04 -39.53
CA ILE A 699 5.76 32.90 -40.74
C ILE A 699 6.63 34.15 -40.53
N GLY A 700 6.56 34.78 -39.35
CA GLY A 700 7.37 35.96 -39.01
C GLY A 700 8.88 35.68 -38.95
N VAL A 701 9.29 34.58 -38.34
CA VAL A 701 10.70 34.16 -38.25
C VAL A 701 11.22 33.71 -39.61
N ALA A 702 10.43 32.97 -40.40
CA ALA A 702 10.82 32.57 -41.75
C ALA A 702 10.98 33.77 -42.69
N ALA A 703 10.09 34.77 -42.61
CA ALA A 703 10.22 36.02 -43.34
C ALA A 703 11.43 36.85 -42.87
N GLY A 704 11.71 36.90 -41.56
CA GLY A 704 12.85 37.60 -40.98
C GLY A 704 14.20 36.97 -41.34
N VAL A 705 14.31 35.65 -41.20
CA VAL A 705 15.53 34.88 -41.56
C VAL A 705 15.73 34.87 -43.08
N GLY A 706 14.65 34.70 -43.86
CA GLY A 706 14.69 34.82 -45.32
C GLY A 706 15.11 36.21 -45.79
N GLY A 707 14.59 37.27 -45.15
CA GLY A 707 14.99 38.66 -45.40
C GLY A 707 16.45 38.94 -45.02
N ALA A 708 16.92 38.40 -43.90
CA ALA A 708 18.31 38.52 -43.46
C ALA A 708 19.28 37.76 -44.40
N LEU A 709 18.90 36.58 -44.89
CA LEU A 709 19.67 35.83 -45.88
C LEU A 709 19.75 36.57 -47.22
N LEU A 710 18.63 37.15 -47.68
CA LEU A 710 18.62 37.98 -48.89
C LEU A 710 19.46 39.26 -48.73
N LEU A 711 19.43 39.90 -47.56
CA LEU A 711 20.30 41.03 -47.21
C LEU A 711 21.77 40.65 -47.16
N CYS A 712 22.11 39.48 -46.60
CA CYS A 712 23.47 38.95 -46.59
C CYS A 712 23.97 38.64 -48.01
N ILE A 713 23.14 38.03 -48.86
CA ILE A 713 23.45 37.80 -50.28
C ILE A 713 23.61 39.14 -51.01
N PHE A 714 22.73 40.12 -50.76
CA PHE A 714 22.83 41.46 -51.33
C PHE A 714 24.10 42.19 -50.87
N CYS A 715 24.47 42.09 -49.60
CA CYS A 715 25.70 42.66 -49.04
C CYS A 715 26.96 41.98 -49.60
N CYS A 716 26.92 40.67 -49.82
CA CYS A 716 27.99 39.92 -50.50
C CYS A 716 28.13 40.31 -51.97
N CYS A 717 27.01 40.48 -52.69
CA CYS A 717 26.97 40.99 -54.05
C CYS A 717 27.46 42.45 -54.13
N TRP A 718 27.09 43.30 -53.17
CA TRP A 718 27.50 44.71 -53.08
C TRP A 718 28.99 44.86 -52.73
N ARG A 719 29.52 44.04 -51.81
CA ARG A 719 30.96 43.95 -51.52
C ARG A 719 31.75 43.46 -52.72
N SER A 720 31.21 42.51 -53.48
CA SER A 720 31.81 41.99 -54.72
C SER A 720 31.81 43.05 -55.83
N TYR A 721 30.74 43.86 -55.94
CA TYR A 721 30.64 44.99 -56.86
C TYR A 721 31.61 46.14 -56.49
N ARG A 722 31.72 46.49 -55.21
CA ARG A 722 32.71 47.49 -54.71
C ARG A 722 34.16 47.01 -54.86
N ARG A 723 34.45 45.71 -54.70
CA ARG A 723 35.79 45.15 -54.98
C ARG A 723 36.15 45.26 -56.47
N ARG A 724 35.20 45.04 -57.40
CA ARG A 724 35.40 45.27 -58.85
C ARG A 724 35.62 46.74 -59.21
N SER A 725 35.01 47.68 -58.46
CA SER A 725 35.22 49.12 -58.63
C SER A 725 36.63 49.57 -58.18
N LYS A 726 37.18 49.02 -57.09
CA LYS A 726 38.52 49.37 -56.58
C LYS A 726 39.67 48.69 -57.35
N LEU A 727 39.44 47.54 -57.98
CA LEU A 727 40.43 46.85 -58.82
C LEU A 727 40.67 47.53 -60.18
N LYS A 728 39.79 48.44 -60.64
CA LYS A 728 40.04 49.27 -61.84
C LYS A 728 41.04 50.41 -61.62
N LYS A 729 41.43 50.74 -60.37
CA LYS A 729 42.37 51.83 -60.06
C LYS A 729 43.82 51.39 -59.79
N TYR A 730 44.11 50.09 -59.74
CA TYR A 730 45.46 49.57 -59.44
C TYR A 730 46.07 48.70 -60.56
N ALA A 731 45.42 48.58 -61.72
CA ALA A 731 45.91 47.77 -62.86
C ALA A 731 46.62 48.63 -63.93
N ALA A 732 47.45 49.58 -63.51
CA ALA A 732 48.30 50.37 -64.41
C ALA A 732 49.76 50.36 -63.93
N ALA A 733 50.35 49.17 -63.76
CA ALA A 733 51.80 49.01 -63.77
C ALA A 733 52.21 47.53 -63.99
N HIS A 734 52.30 47.16 -65.27
CA HIS A 734 53.27 46.23 -65.87
C HIS A 734 53.13 44.69 -65.73
N PRO A 735 53.59 43.93 -66.76
CA PRO A 735 53.07 42.62 -67.21
C PRO A 735 54.17 41.49 -67.20
N PRO A 736 54.14 40.37 -67.98
CA PRO A 736 53.45 39.11 -67.62
C PRO A 736 54.23 37.76 -67.89
N MET A 737 53.60 36.62 -67.48
CA MET A 737 53.58 35.24 -68.08
C MET A 737 54.76 34.24 -67.87
N PRO A 738 54.58 32.90 -68.10
CA PRO A 738 53.37 32.08 -68.39
C PRO A 738 53.22 30.80 -67.48
N TYR A 739 52.00 30.36 -67.10
CA TYR A 739 51.01 29.44 -67.73
C TYR A 739 51.29 27.91 -67.65
N GLN A 740 50.41 27.16 -66.97
CA GLN A 740 49.62 25.99 -67.47
C GLN A 740 48.77 25.36 -66.33
N SER A 741 47.43 25.38 -66.45
CA SER A 741 46.53 24.25 -66.79
C SER A 741 46.06 23.44 -65.56
N SER A 742 44.84 23.68 -65.03
CA SER A 742 43.59 22.87 -65.17
C SER A 742 43.63 21.52 -64.40
N GLY A 743 42.61 21.00 -63.70
CA GLY A 743 41.24 21.38 -63.41
C GLY A 743 40.57 20.32 -62.47
N ARG A 744 39.45 20.71 -61.86
CA ARG A 744 38.26 19.94 -61.36
C ARG A 744 38.34 18.48 -60.84
N ARG A 745 37.67 18.34 -59.66
CA ARG A 745 36.63 17.36 -59.24
C ARG A 745 37.01 15.94 -58.75
N ASN A 746 36.37 15.63 -57.60
CA ASN A 746 35.60 14.44 -57.23
C ASN A 746 36.26 13.20 -56.56
N ARG A 747 35.64 12.86 -55.40
CA ARG A 747 35.13 11.54 -54.91
C ARG A 747 36.11 10.41 -54.47
N SER A 748 35.92 10.05 -53.19
CA SER A 748 35.75 8.69 -52.60
C SER A 748 36.77 7.56 -52.82
N GLY A 749 37.45 7.15 -51.73
CA GLY A 749 38.00 5.81 -51.36
C GLY A 749 39.01 5.13 -52.30
N PRO A 750 39.69 4.01 -51.96
CA PRO A 750 39.80 3.22 -50.71
C PRO A 750 41.27 2.90 -50.27
N MET A 751 41.45 1.89 -49.39
CA MET A 751 42.58 1.49 -48.49
C MET A 751 44.05 1.40 -48.99
N GLY A 752 44.98 1.77 -48.07
CA GLY A 752 46.29 1.15 -47.73
C GLY A 752 47.54 1.44 -48.61
N PRO A 753 48.80 1.15 -48.18
CA PRO A 753 49.48 1.36 -46.88
C PRO A 753 50.82 2.21 -47.05
N PRO A 754 51.91 2.06 -46.25
CA PRO A 754 52.69 3.09 -45.51
C PRO A 754 53.94 3.62 -46.30
N PRO A 755 54.98 4.39 -45.80
CA PRO A 755 55.49 4.51 -44.43
C PRO A 755 56.21 5.83 -43.97
N MET A 756 56.69 5.78 -42.71
CA MET A 756 57.94 6.33 -42.14
C MET A 756 58.19 7.85 -41.97
N GLY A 757 58.51 8.21 -40.71
CA GLY A 757 59.25 9.40 -40.31
C GLY A 757 59.71 9.30 -38.85
N GLN A 758 60.84 8.62 -38.63
CA GLN A 758 61.59 8.51 -37.36
C GLN A 758 62.33 9.80 -36.98
N TYR A 759 62.56 10.00 -35.68
CA TYR A 759 63.85 10.28 -34.97
C TYR A 759 63.50 10.54 -33.50
N ASN A 760 64.18 10.10 -32.43
CA ASN A 760 65.13 9.03 -32.09
C ASN A 760 65.25 9.13 -30.54
N ASN A 761 65.18 8.05 -29.77
CA ASN A 761 65.49 8.07 -28.32
C ASN A 761 66.21 6.78 -27.92
N GLY A 762 67.35 6.96 -27.24
CA GLY A 762 68.31 5.92 -26.88
C GLY A 762 67.96 5.16 -25.60
N PHE A 763 68.50 3.94 -25.54
CA PHE A 763 68.24 2.81 -24.66
C PHE A 763 68.83 2.87 -23.24
N ALA A 764 68.13 2.25 -22.28
CA ALA A 764 68.68 1.30 -21.30
C ALA A 764 67.59 0.27 -20.90
N PRO A 765 67.90 -1.04 -20.74
CA PRO A 765 66.90 -2.09 -20.48
C PRO A 765 66.44 -2.14 -19.02
N PRO A 766 65.22 -2.65 -18.75
CA PRO A 766 64.68 -2.74 -17.38
C PRO A 766 65.38 -3.86 -16.58
N PRO A 767 65.60 -3.69 -15.26
CA PRO A 767 66.08 -4.78 -14.41
C PRO A 767 64.99 -5.84 -14.23
N GLY A 768 65.41 -7.10 -14.22
CA GLY A 768 64.53 -8.25 -14.00
C GLY A 768 63.83 -8.25 -12.63
N PRO A 769 62.86 -9.16 -12.42
CA PRO A 769 62.01 -9.15 -11.25
C PRO A 769 62.82 -9.41 -9.95
N PRO A 770 62.61 -8.64 -8.87
CA PRO A 770 63.14 -8.98 -7.56
C PRO A 770 62.41 -10.21 -6.97
N PRO A 771 63.08 -10.99 -6.08
CA PRO A 771 62.58 -12.28 -5.61
C PRO A 771 61.35 -12.14 -4.69
N PRO A 772 60.57 -13.21 -4.48
CA PRO A 772 59.38 -13.16 -3.62
C PRO A 772 59.82 -12.90 -2.18
N GLN A 773 59.58 -11.68 -1.68
CA GLN A 773 59.80 -11.35 -0.29
C GLN A 773 58.53 -11.63 0.51
N GLY A 774 58.55 -12.78 1.18
CA GLY A 774 58.17 -12.92 2.57
C GLY A 774 56.69 -12.72 2.90
N SER A 775 56.00 -13.84 3.05
CA SER A 775 54.78 -13.97 3.83
C SER A 775 54.83 -13.11 5.10
N SER A 776 53.88 -12.17 5.22
CA SER A 776 53.53 -11.55 6.49
C SER A 776 52.92 -12.63 7.39
N GLY A 777 53.77 -13.30 8.17
CA GLY A 777 53.33 -14.16 9.26
C GLY A 777 52.52 -13.39 10.31
N PRO A 778 51.79 -14.09 11.21
CA PRO A 778 51.01 -13.46 12.26
C PRO A 778 51.89 -12.58 13.14
N TRP A 779 51.36 -11.43 13.55
CA TRP A 779 52.02 -10.51 14.48
C TRP A 779 52.52 -11.26 15.72
N THR A 780 53.84 -11.31 15.93
CA THR A 780 54.46 -11.84 17.15
C THR A 780 55.37 -10.78 17.76
N PRO A 781 55.28 -10.51 19.07
CA PRO A 781 56.17 -9.54 19.71
C PRO A 781 57.58 -10.12 19.83
N ASN A 782 58.60 -9.32 19.50
CA ASN A 782 60.01 -9.68 19.70
C ASN A 782 60.33 -9.67 21.21
N PRO A 783 60.71 -10.81 21.84
CA PRO A 783 60.93 -10.89 23.29
C PRO A 783 62.18 -10.15 23.78
N HIS A 784 62.99 -9.55 22.90
CA HIS A 784 64.32 -9.02 23.24
C HIS A 784 64.52 -7.53 22.90
N ALA A 785 63.46 -6.74 22.78
CA ALA A 785 63.60 -5.29 22.65
C ALA A 785 64.09 -4.67 23.97
N PRO A 786 65.32 -4.11 24.03
CA PRO A 786 65.76 -3.37 25.20
C PRO A 786 65.06 -2.01 25.19
N ASN A 787 64.42 -1.66 26.31
CA ASN A 787 63.63 -0.44 26.54
C ASN A 787 62.19 -0.45 25.98
N GLY A 788 61.31 -1.24 26.59
CA GLY A 788 59.96 -0.84 27.04
C GLY A 788 58.90 -0.37 26.03
N ASN A 789 59.22 -0.13 24.77
CA ASN A 789 58.27 0.32 23.74
C ASN A 789 57.98 -0.81 22.76
N VAL A 790 57.09 -1.72 23.16
CA VAL A 790 56.38 -2.58 22.21
C VAL A 790 55.30 -1.72 21.55
N PRO A 791 55.27 -1.57 20.20
CA PRO A 791 54.19 -0.86 19.54
C PRO A 791 52.86 -1.55 19.86
N MET A 792 51.88 -0.80 20.39
CA MET A 792 50.55 -1.37 20.67
C MET A 792 49.91 -1.89 19.37
N PRO A 793 49.27 -3.07 19.37
CA PRO A 793 48.48 -3.52 18.23
C PRO A 793 47.40 -2.47 17.91
N PRO A 794 47.03 -2.30 16.62
CA PRO A 794 46.03 -1.31 16.24
C PRO A 794 44.70 -1.58 16.99
N PRO A 795 44.03 -0.55 17.54
CA PRO A 795 42.77 -0.72 18.26
C PRO A 795 41.68 -1.36 17.39
N VAL A 796 40.78 -2.14 17.99
CA VAL A 796 39.64 -2.81 17.30
C VAL A 796 38.77 -1.85 16.50
N HIS A 797 38.71 -0.59 16.96
CA HIS A 797 38.08 0.51 16.25
C HIS A 797 38.52 0.61 14.78
N ARG A 798 39.82 0.52 14.51
CA ARG A 798 40.33 0.72 13.14
C ARG A 798 40.03 -0.49 12.25
N SER A 799 40.06 -1.71 12.78
CA SER A 799 39.87 -2.92 11.98
C SER A 799 38.41 -3.13 11.54
N SER A 800 37.45 -2.88 12.44
CA SER A 800 36.01 -2.99 12.11
C SER A 800 35.55 -1.94 11.11
N VAL A 801 35.98 -0.68 11.26
CA VAL A 801 35.68 0.40 10.31
C VAL A 801 36.29 0.11 8.93
N ARG A 802 37.55 -0.34 8.87
CA ARG A 802 38.22 -0.75 7.61
C ARG A 802 37.45 -1.84 6.86
N TYR A 803 36.97 -2.86 7.58
CA TYR A 803 36.13 -3.91 7.00
C TYR A 803 34.87 -3.33 6.35
N THR A 804 34.11 -2.51 7.09
CA THR A 804 32.87 -1.93 6.58
C THR A 804 33.09 -0.99 5.39
N PHE A 805 34.24 -0.29 5.32
CA PHE A 805 34.62 0.49 4.14
C PHE A 805 34.83 -0.38 2.91
N ASP A 806 35.56 -1.49 3.05
CA ASP A 806 35.80 -2.41 1.93
C ASP A 806 34.51 -3.10 1.46
N ILE A 807 33.60 -3.45 2.37
CA ILE A 807 32.28 -4.00 2.00
C ILE A 807 31.44 -2.99 1.23
N ILE A 808 31.39 -1.72 1.65
CA ILE A 808 30.70 -0.67 0.89
C ILE A 808 31.34 -0.49 -0.49
N GLY A 809 32.68 -0.56 -0.57
CA GLY A 809 33.39 -0.60 -1.86
C GLY A 809 32.90 -1.74 -2.75
N GLU A 810 32.86 -2.97 -2.23
CA GLU A 810 32.40 -4.13 -2.99
C GLU A 810 30.94 -3.97 -3.46
N LEU A 811 30.05 -3.46 -2.62
CA LEU A 811 28.63 -3.35 -2.96
C LEU A 811 28.33 -2.21 -3.93
N PHE A 812 28.89 -1.02 -3.72
CA PHE A 812 28.52 0.20 -4.44
C PHE A 812 29.51 0.64 -5.51
N TYR A 813 30.75 0.14 -5.47
CA TYR A 813 31.82 0.53 -6.41
C TYR A 813 32.36 -0.67 -7.20
N GLY A 814 31.80 -1.85 -6.99
CA GLY A 814 32.24 -3.05 -7.68
C GLY A 814 33.60 -3.58 -7.23
N ARG A 815 34.17 -3.08 -6.13
CA ARG A 815 35.47 -3.53 -5.60
C ARG A 815 35.75 -3.00 -4.20
N ALA A 816 36.45 -3.79 -3.39
CA ALA A 816 37.03 -3.31 -2.15
C ALA A 816 38.02 -2.15 -2.42
N PHE A 817 38.10 -1.23 -1.46
CA PHE A 817 39.02 -0.09 -1.53
C PHE A 817 40.45 -0.46 -1.08
N GLY A 818 40.63 -1.59 -0.40
CA GLY A 818 41.91 -2.10 0.09
C GLY A 818 42.28 -1.60 1.48
N PHE A 819 41.30 -1.24 2.33
CA PHE A 819 41.56 -0.81 3.70
C PHE A 819 42.09 -1.94 4.59
N LEU A 820 41.58 -3.15 4.41
CA LEU A 820 42.03 -4.34 5.12
C LEU A 820 43.37 -4.87 4.59
N ASP A 821 43.53 -4.95 3.27
CA ASP A 821 44.73 -5.49 2.63
C ASP A 821 46.00 -4.70 3.00
N GLU A 822 45.89 -3.37 2.99
CA GLU A 822 47.02 -2.50 3.29
C GLU A 822 47.07 -2.07 4.77
N GLY A 823 46.03 -2.35 5.54
CA GLY A 823 45.95 -2.00 6.96
C GLY A 823 46.10 -0.50 7.25
N LYS A 824 45.74 0.38 6.30
CA LYS A 824 45.90 1.84 6.38
C LYS A 824 44.60 2.58 6.02
N ASP A 825 44.53 3.85 6.40
CA ASP A 825 43.41 4.73 6.01
C ASP A 825 43.61 5.17 4.56
N GLN A 826 42.82 4.64 3.63
CA GLN A 826 42.97 4.96 2.22
C GLN A 826 42.56 6.41 1.99
N ASN A 827 43.46 7.19 1.38
CA ASN A 827 43.24 8.59 1.02
C ASN A 827 42.77 9.48 2.19
N ASP A 828 43.16 9.16 3.43
CA ASP A 828 42.74 9.88 4.65
C ASP A 828 41.20 9.98 4.81
N TRP A 829 40.44 8.99 4.31
CA TRP A 829 38.97 9.01 4.34
C TRP A 829 38.40 8.91 5.76
N ILE A 830 38.89 7.98 6.59
CA ILE A 830 38.43 7.82 7.98
C ILE A 830 38.72 9.11 8.76
N LYS A 831 39.94 9.65 8.63
CA LYS A 831 40.35 10.92 9.24
C LYS A 831 39.51 12.11 8.76
N SER A 832 39.09 12.10 7.50
CA SER A 832 38.23 13.16 6.94
C SER A 832 36.81 13.07 7.49
N LEU A 833 36.23 11.87 7.62
CA LEU A 833 34.93 11.65 8.27
C LEU A 833 34.96 12.06 9.74
N ASP A 834 36.01 11.68 10.48
CA ASP A 834 36.20 12.02 11.90
C ASP A 834 36.12 13.53 12.18
N LYS A 835 36.62 14.33 11.24
CA LYS A 835 36.59 15.80 11.31
C LYS A 835 35.29 16.39 10.79
N MET A 836 34.70 15.79 9.76
CA MET A 836 33.51 16.29 9.08
C MET A 836 32.23 16.10 9.91
N ILE A 837 32.03 14.92 10.49
CA ILE A 837 30.79 14.56 11.18
C ILE A 837 30.46 15.54 12.33
N PRO A 838 31.38 15.88 13.26
CA PRO A 838 31.09 16.84 14.32
C PRO A 838 30.65 18.22 13.79
N PHE A 839 31.25 18.68 12.70
CA PHE A 839 30.90 19.95 12.07
C PHE A 839 29.50 19.92 11.45
N VAL A 840 29.18 18.86 10.70
CA VAL A 840 27.85 18.63 10.15
C VAL A 840 26.81 18.61 11.27
N CYS A 841 27.07 17.87 12.34
CA CYS A 841 26.16 17.78 13.49
C CYS A 841 25.91 19.16 14.10
N LEU A 842 26.98 19.93 14.33
CA LEU A 842 26.89 21.29 14.88
C LEU A 842 26.06 22.21 13.98
N MET A 843 26.26 22.15 12.66
CA MET A 843 25.46 22.91 11.69
C MET A 843 23.99 22.49 11.67
N GLY A 844 23.71 21.21 11.87
CA GLY A 844 22.36 20.66 11.94
C GLY A 844 21.56 21.15 13.14
N VAL A 845 22.18 21.11 14.32
CA VAL A 845 21.54 21.53 15.59
C VAL A 845 21.57 23.04 15.82
N ALA A 846 22.43 23.79 15.11
CA ALA A 846 22.49 25.24 15.24
C ALA A 846 21.19 25.90 14.75
N PRO A 847 20.69 26.92 15.48
CA PRO A 847 19.53 27.72 15.04
C PRO A 847 19.74 28.31 13.64
N PRO A 848 18.71 28.35 12.77
CA PRO A 848 18.84 28.81 11.38
C PRO A 848 19.55 30.16 11.22
N LEU A 849 19.28 31.10 12.13
CA LEU A 849 19.88 32.45 12.17
C LEU A 849 21.39 32.43 12.44
N LEU A 850 21.89 31.42 13.16
CA LEU A 850 23.31 31.28 13.51
C LEU A 850 24.09 30.41 12.52
N ARG A 851 23.42 29.60 11.68
CA ARG A 851 24.08 28.70 10.71
C ARG A 851 25.05 29.45 9.77
N PRO A 852 24.72 30.62 9.20
CA PRO A 852 25.69 31.35 8.36
C PRO A 852 26.94 31.77 9.14
N LEU A 853 26.79 32.22 10.39
CA LEU A 853 27.89 32.64 11.25
C LEU A 853 28.77 31.46 11.66
N VAL A 854 28.17 30.33 12.06
CA VAL A 854 28.89 29.10 12.40
C VAL A 854 29.60 28.53 11.18
N GLY A 855 28.94 28.54 10.02
CA GLY A 855 29.51 28.08 8.75
C GLY A 855 30.71 28.92 8.30
N ILE A 856 30.56 30.25 8.27
CA ILE A 856 31.64 31.18 7.92
C ILE A 856 32.78 31.08 8.94
N GLY A 857 32.46 31.14 10.23
CA GLY A 857 33.44 31.05 11.31
C GLY A 857 34.28 29.78 11.25
N THR A 858 33.64 28.63 11.00
CA THR A 858 34.37 27.35 10.89
C THR A 858 35.21 27.29 9.62
N MET A 859 34.69 27.76 8.48
CA MET A 859 35.41 27.78 7.20
C MET A 859 36.65 28.68 7.18
N LEU A 860 36.74 29.66 8.10
CA LEU A 860 37.91 30.52 8.29
C LEU A 860 38.99 29.89 9.18
N THR A 861 38.72 28.75 9.82
CA THR A 861 39.70 28.02 10.65
C THR A 861 40.49 26.99 9.83
N ALA A 862 41.68 26.61 10.31
CA ALA A 862 42.45 25.49 9.76
C ALA A 862 41.64 24.18 9.76
N ALA A 863 40.81 23.95 10.79
CA ALA A 863 39.93 22.78 10.85
C ALA A 863 38.87 22.77 9.74
N GLY A 864 38.30 23.93 9.39
CA GLY A 864 37.35 24.04 8.28
C GLY A 864 37.99 23.84 6.90
N GLN A 865 39.24 24.28 6.73
CA GLN A 865 40.01 24.01 5.51
C GLN A 865 40.31 22.51 5.35
N ASP A 866 40.69 21.83 6.43
CA ASP A 866 40.88 20.37 6.45
C ASP A 866 39.61 19.61 6.08
N ILE A 867 38.45 19.99 6.65
CA ILE A 867 37.16 19.38 6.32
C ILE A 867 36.84 19.57 4.83
N ARG A 868 36.98 20.79 4.31
CA ARG A 868 36.72 21.09 2.89
C ARG A 868 37.59 20.25 1.96
N ASN A 869 38.88 20.11 2.28
CA ASN A 869 39.81 19.31 1.49
C ASN A 869 39.48 17.82 1.58
N GLY A 870 39.12 17.32 2.76
CA GLY A 870 38.68 15.94 2.98
C GLY A 870 37.44 15.58 2.18
N VAL A 871 36.40 16.42 2.20
CA VAL A 871 35.18 16.24 1.40
C VAL A 871 35.51 16.19 -0.09
N LYS A 872 36.29 17.15 -0.58
CA LYS A 872 36.68 17.19 -1.99
C LYS A 872 37.45 15.94 -2.40
N ASN A 873 38.31 15.44 -1.51
CA ASN A 873 39.09 14.22 -1.75
C ASN A 873 38.20 12.98 -1.82
N ILE A 874 37.30 12.78 -0.84
CA ILE A 874 36.36 11.65 -0.84
C ILE A 874 35.42 11.75 -2.05
N GLY A 875 34.83 12.91 -2.31
CA GLY A 875 33.87 13.09 -3.39
C GLY A 875 34.47 12.88 -4.78
N SER A 876 35.66 13.46 -5.05
CA SER A 876 36.33 13.25 -6.33
C SER A 876 36.82 11.81 -6.52
N SER A 877 37.27 11.16 -5.45
CA SER A 877 37.69 9.77 -5.50
C SER A 877 36.52 8.82 -5.70
N SER A 878 35.40 9.05 -5.00
CA SER A 878 34.14 8.32 -5.17
C SER A 878 33.61 8.44 -6.61
N ALA A 879 33.50 9.66 -7.14
CA ALA A 879 33.08 9.89 -8.52
C ALA A 879 34.00 9.22 -9.56
N ARG A 880 35.32 9.25 -9.33
CA ARG A 880 36.29 8.56 -10.19
C ARG A 880 36.08 7.05 -10.17
N LEU A 881 35.95 6.45 -8.98
CA LEU A 881 35.76 5.01 -8.82
C LEU A 881 34.42 4.54 -9.41
N MET A 882 33.35 5.33 -9.29
CA MET A 882 32.06 5.03 -9.93
C MET A 882 32.17 5.04 -11.46
N LYS A 883 32.92 5.98 -12.04
CA LYS A 883 33.16 6.01 -13.50
C LYS A 883 33.97 4.81 -13.98
N GLU A 884 34.99 4.43 -13.22
CA GLU A 884 35.80 3.23 -13.51
C GLU A 884 34.91 1.97 -13.46
N ALA A 885 34.10 1.83 -12.41
CA ALA A 885 33.16 0.70 -12.25
C ALA A 885 32.14 0.63 -13.39
N TYR A 886 31.58 1.77 -13.79
CA TYR A 886 30.65 1.84 -14.93
C TYR A 886 31.32 1.49 -16.25
N ALA A 887 32.56 1.92 -16.46
CA ALA A 887 33.31 1.60 -17.69
C ALA A 887 33.59 0.09 -17.82
N SER A 888 33.91 -0.59 -16.71
CA SER A 888 34.19 -2.04 -16.69
C SER A 888 32.95 -2.92 -16.46
N ARG A 889 31.73 -2.36 -16.44
CA ARG A 889 30.52 -3.10 -16.04
C ARG A 889 30.19 -4.33 -16.89
N HIS A 890 30.57 -4.32 -18.17
CA HIS A 890 30.34 -5.44 -19.08
C HIS A 890 31.46 -6.50 -19.05
N GLU A 891 32.56 -6.23 -18.35
CA GLU A 891 33.71 -7.15 -18.26
C GLU A 891 33.57 -8.17 -17.11
N VAL A 892 32.73 -7.86 -16.11
CA VAL A 892 32.52 -8.68 -14.92
C VAL A 892 31.04 -8.96 -14.74
N ASN A 893 30.62 -10.22 -14.86
CA ASN A 893 29.23 -10.61 -14.65
C ASN A 893 28.92 -10.66 -13.13
N ARG A 894 28.45 -9.54 -12.58
CA ARG A 894 28.11 -9.36 -11.16
C ARG A 894 26.74 -8.70 -11.00
N THR A 895 26.00 -9.07 -9.96
CA THR A 895 24.72 -8.47 -9.59
C THR A 895 24.82 -7.86 -8.20
N ASP A 896 25.29 -6.62 -8.13
CA ASP A 896 25.49 -5.86 -6.90
C ASP A 896 24.73 -4.52 -6.95
N MET A 897 24.89 -3.68 -5.90
CA MET A 897 24.20 -2.40 -5.84
C MET A 897 24.69 -1.43 -6.92
N ALA A 898 25.98 -1.47 -7.27
CA ALA A 898 26.53 -0.70 -8.37
C ALA A 898 25.81 -1.00 -9.69
N GLN A 899 25.67 -2.28 -10.04
CA GLN A 899 24.99 -2.70 -11.27
C GLN A 899 23.50 -2.34 -11.24
N GLN A 900 22.82 -2.46 -10.10
CA GLN A 900 21.42 -2.05 -9.98
C GLN A 900 21.23 -0.54 -10.18
N VAL A 901 22.11 0.28 -9.60
CA VAL A 901 22.10 1.74 -9.79
C VAL A 901 22.40 2.11 -11.25
N PHE A 902 23.32 1.40 -11.91
CA PHE A 902 23.58 1.57 -13.34
C PHE A 902 22.39 1.15 -14.20
N ASP A 903 21.73 0.04 -13.88
CA ASP A 903 20.53 -0.42 -14.58
C ASP A 903 19.39 0.59 -14.46
N ILE A 904 19.21 1.22 -13.29
CA ILE A 904 18.23 2.29 -13.11
C ILE A 904 18.58 3.47 -14.00
N TYR A 905 19.84 3.93 -13.97
CA TYR A 905 20.33 5.02 -14.82
C TYR A 905 20.14 4.73 -16.32
N GLU A 906 20.46 3.51 -16.78
CA GLU A 906 20.39 3.13 -18.20
C GLU A 906 18.96 2.84 -18.68
N LYS A 907 18.14 2.15 -17.89
CA LYS A 907 16.82 1.66 -18.32
C LYS A 907 15.69 2.63 -18.01
N ASN A 908 15.81 3.33 -16.88
CA ASN A 908 14.74 4.13 -16.30
C ASN A 908 15.16 5.58 -16.03
N GLY A 909 16.44 5.95 -16.20
CA GLY A 909 16.98 7.25 -15.78
C GLY A 909 16.23 8.44 -16.37
N GLU A 910 15.95 8.40 -17.67
CA GLU A 910 15.15 9.44 -18.34
C GLU A 910 13.68 9.47 -17.90
N LYS A 911 13.14 8.34 -17.41
CA LYS A 911 11.73 8.24 -16.94
C LYS A 911 11.55 8.73 -15.51
N VAL A 912 12.57 8.61 -14.66
CA VAL A 912 12.50 8.94 -13.23
C VAL A 912 13.38 10.13 -12.82
N ASP A 913 13.92 10.88 -13.79
CA ASP A 913 14.89 11.97 -13.56
C ASP A 913 16.09 11.54 -12.71
N PHE A 914 16.59 10.33 -12.96
CA PHE A 914 17.75 9.77 -12.27
C PHE A 914 18.99 9.92 -13.14
N THR A 915 19.78 10.94 -12.82
CA THR A 915 20.94 11.36 -13.60
C THR A 915 22.22 10.69 -13.12
N TRP A 916 23.31 10.86 -13.88
CA TRP A 916 24.63 10.44 -13.42
C TRP A 916 25.06 11.14 -12.12
N GLY A 917 24.55 12.36 -11.87
CA GLY A 917 24.76 13.04 -10.59
C GLY A 917 24.15 12.28 -9.42
N ASP A 918 22.98 11.66 -9.63
CA ASP A 918 22.30 10.85 -8.61
C ASP A 918 23.02 9.52 -8.40
N VAL A 919 23.54 8.89 -9.47
CA VAL A 919 24.44 7.72 -9.36
C VAL A 919 25.65 8.04 -8.46
N GLU A 920 26.32 9.17 -8.69
CA GLU A 920 27.47 9.58 -7.86
C GLU A 920 27.03 9.91 -6.42
N GLN A 921 25.86 10.54 -6.23
CA GLN A 921 25.39 10.96 -4.92
C GLN A 921 24.90 9.79 -4.05
N GLU A 922 24.20 8.82 -4.60
CA GLU A 922 23.73 7.62 -3.87
C GLU A 922 24.92 6.77 -3.41
N SER A 923 25.89 6.51 -4.28
CA SER A 923 27.12 5.79 -3.93
C SER A 923 27.98 6.54 -2.91
N TYR A 924 28.01 7.87 -2.99
CA TYR A 924 28.67 8.69 -1.98
C TYR A 924 27.93 8.60 -0.63
N GLY A 925 26.60 8.72 -0.60
CA GLY A 925 25.79 8.61 0.62
C GLY A 925 25.98 7.28 1.36
N ALA A 926 26.04 6.16 0.62
CA ALA A 926 26.28 4.83 1.18
C ALA A 926 27.62 4.73 1.94
N LEU A 927 28.68 5.41 1.47
CA LEU A 927 30.00 5.46 2.10
C LEU A 927 29.95 6.13 3.49
N PHE A 928 29.12 7.16 3.67
CA PHE A 928 29.00 7.86 4.95
C PHE A 928 28.10 7.10 5.93
N ALA A 929 26.97 6.59 5.44
CA ALA A 929 25.97 5.97 6.30
C ALA A 929 26.36 4.55 6.75
N GLY A 930 26.96 3.76 5.85
CA GLY A 930 27.18 2.33 6.05
C GLY A 930 28.46 1.96 6.80
N SER A 931 29.50 2.80 6.78
CA SER A 931 30.81 2.44 7.35
C SER A 931 30.84 2.52 8.89
N ASP A 932 30.67 3.72 9.46
CA ASP A 932 30.84 3.90 10.92
C ASP A 932 29.78 3.17 11.75
N THR A 933 28.52 3.16 11.30
CA THR A 933 27.38 2.63 12.07
C THR A 933 27.45 1.11 12.25
N THR A 934 27.76 0.37 11.19
CA THR A 934 27.93 -1.09 11.24
C THR A 934 29.17 -1.47 12.06
N ALA A 935 30.27 -0.70 11.94
CA ALA A 935 31.47 -0.92 12.75
C ALA A 935 31.24 -0.67 14.25
N ILE A 936 30.37 0.29 14.62
CA ILE A 936 29.92 0.50 16.00
C ILE A 936 29.17 -0.72 16.53
N ALA A 937 28.30 -1.32 15.70
CA ALA A 937 27.54 -2.52 16.08
C ALA A 937 28.44 -3.74 16.31
N PHE A 938 29.42 -3.99 15.43
CA PHE A 938 30.41 -5.06 15.64
C PHE A 938 31.19 -4.87 16.96
N ARG A 939 31.66 -3.65 17.21
CA ARG A 939 32.36 -3.34 18.47
C ARG A 939 31.49 -3.56 19.68
N SER A 940 30.24 -3.10 19.65
CA SER A 940 29.27 -3.30 20.72
C SER A 940 29.11 -4.79 21.04
N LEU A 941 28.86 -5.60 20.01
CA LEU A 941 28.67 -7.04 20.16
C LEU A 941 29.86 -7.71 20.87
N PHE A 942 31.07 -7.57 20.33
CA PHE A 942 32.23 -8.22 20.91
C PHE A 942 32.63 -7.63 22.27
N TYR A 943 32.44 -6.33 22.50
CA TYR A 943 32.68 -5.70 23.79
C TYR A 943 31.80 -6.31 24.89
N HIS A 944 30.51 -6.47 24.63
CA HIS A 944 29.57 -7.03 25.60
C HIS A 944 29.72 -8.55 25.78
N LEU A 945 30.07 -9.28 24.71
CA LEU A 945 30.42 -10.69 24.79
C LEU A 945 31.66 -10.91 25.69
N MET A 946 32.73 -10.12 25.52
CA MET A 946 33.93 -10.22 26.36
C MET A 946 33.66 -9.91 27.85
N HIS A 947 32.70 -9.04 28.14
CA HIS A 947 32.25 -8.77 29.53
C HIS A 947 31.33 -9.85 30.10
N SER A 948 30.77 -10.71 29.25
CA SER A 948 29.77 -11.71 29.62
C SER A 948 30.26 -13.13 29.26
N PRO A 949 31.23 -13.71 29.99
CA PRO A 949 31.86 -14.98 29.61
C PRO A 949 30.88 -16.13 29.40
N ASN A 950 29.79 -16.20 30.18
CA ASN A 950 28.77 -17.22 30.05
C ASN A 950 27.99 -17.08 28.73
N THR A 951 27.59 -15.86 28.39
CA THR A 951 26.93 -15.52 27.13
C THR A 951 27.85 -15.83 25.94
N TYR A 952 29.13 -15.45 26.05
CA TYR A 952 30.09 -15.73 24.98
C TYR A 952 30.31 -17.24 24.80
N ALA A 953 30.49 -18.00 25.88
CA ALA A 953 30.64 -19.45 25.80
C ALA A 953 29.40 -20.16 25.22
N ARG A 954 28.19 -19.66 25.50
CA ARG A 954 26.96 -20.19 24.89
C ARG A 954 26.86 -19.89 23.40
N LEU A 955 27.27 -18.68 22.98
CA LEU A 955 27.34 -18.34 21.55
C LEU A 955 28.41 -19.18 20.83
N GLU A 956 29.59 -19.35 21.43
CA GLU A 956 30.63 -20.27 20.93
C GLU A 956 30.05 -21.67 20.73
N LYS A 957 29.34 -22.20 21.72
CA LYS A 957 28.71 -23.53 21.66
C LYS A 957 27.67 -23.63 20.53
N GLU A 958 26.76 -22.67 20.40
CA GLU A 958 25.74 -22.67 19.33
C GLU A 958 26.37 -22.65 17.94
N VAL A 959 27.38 -21.80 17.75
CA VAL A 959 28.16 -21.72 16.51
C VAL A 959 28.87 -23.04 16.24
N ASP A 960 29.49 -23.64 17.27
CA ASP A 960 30.25 -24.86 17.09
C ASP A 960 29.36 -26.06 16.73
N GLU A 961 28.20 -26.18 17.39
CA GLU A 961 27.20 -27.21 17.11
C GLU A 961 26.62 -27.03 15.70
N ALA A 962 26.34 -25.79 15.28
CA ALA A 962 25.82 -25.52 13.94
C ALA A 962 26.79 -25.94 12.82
N VAL A 963 28.10 -25.71 13.00
CA VAL A 963 29.11 -26.16 12.04
C VAL A 963 29.25 -27.68 12.07
N LYS A 964 29.32 -28.28 13.27
CA LYS A 964 29.48 -29.73 13.44
C LYS A 964 28.31 -30.52 12.84
N GLU A 965 27.10 -30.00 12.95
CA GLU A 965 25.88 -30.62 12.43
C GLU A 965 25.64 -30.31 10.94
N GLY A 966 26.53 -29.56 10.29
CA GLY A 966 26.37 -29.15 8.89
C GLY A 966 25.22 -28.15 8.66
N ARG A 967 24.68 -27.56 9.73
CA ARG A 967 23.65 -26.49 9.65
C ARG A 967 24.24 -25.17 9.18
N MET A 968 25.54 -24.94 9.37
CA MET A 968 26.24 -23.72 8.94
C MET A 968 27.56 -24.06 8.24
N ASN A 969 27.74 -23.51 7.03
CA ASN A 969 29.00 -23.60 6.29
C ASN A 969 29.98 -22.50 6.73
N LEU A 970 31.25 -22.63 6.35
CA LEU A 970 32.26 -21.60 6.53
C LEU A 970 32.87 -21.28 5.16
N PRO A 971 32.75 -20.04 4.65
CA PRO A 971 32.06 -18.90 5.28
C PRO A 971 30.52 -19.09 5.37
N PRO A 972 29.87 -18.54 6.41
CA PRO A 972 28.43 -18.70 6.60
C PRO A 972 27.64 -17.91 5.57
N THR A 973 26.58 -18.53 5.06
CA THR A 973 25.56 -17.80 4.32
C THR A 973 24.65 -17.04 5.29
N TYR A 974 24.05 -15.94 4.84
CA TYR A 974 23.11 -15.17 5.65
C TYR A 974 21.94 -16.02 6.16
N LYS A 975 21.39 -16.87 5.28
CA LYS A 975 20.27 -17.77 5.61
C LYS A 975 20.64 -18.74 6.74
N GLN A 976 21.85 -19.28 6.72
CA GLN A 976 22.30 -20.20 7.78
C GLN A 976 22.55 -19.47 9.11
N ALA A 977 23.20 -18.31 9.07
CA ALA A 977 23.53 -17.58 10.28
C ALA A 977 22.29 -16.94 10.96
N SER A 978 21.34 -16.43 10.18
CA SER A 978 20.08 -15.86 10.71
C SER A 978 19.15 -16.90 11.36
N GLN A 979 19.44 -18.20 11.17
CA GLN A 979 18.73 -19.30 11.83
C GLN A 979 19.34 -19.70 13.18
N LEU A 980 20.43 -19.05 13.62
CA LEU A 980 21.04 -19.28 14.93
C LEU A 980 20.38 -18.35 15.97
N PRO A 981 19.43 -18.84 16.78
CA PRO A 981 18.58 -17.98 17.61
C PRO A 981 19.38 -17.18 18.65
N TYR A 982 20.44 -17.77 19.24
CA TYR A 982 21.23 -17.07 20.25
C TYR A 982 22.19 -16.04 19.65
N LEU A 983 22.78 -16.31 18.48
CA LEU A 983 23.48 -15.30 17.69
C LEU A 983 22.58 -14.10 17.37
N CYS A 984 21.37 -14.35 16.85
CA CYS A 984 20.39 -13.31 16.55
C CYS A 984 20.04 -12.49 17.81
N ALA A 985 19.83 -13.16 18.94
CA ALA A 985 19.59 -12.52 20.23
C ALA A 985 20.77 -11.64 20.69
N CYS A 986 22.02 -12.12 20.53
CA CYS A 986 23.22 -11.36 20.88
C CYS A 986 23.37 -10.10 20.01
N ILE A 987 23.12 -10.21 18.70
CA ILE A 987 23.17 -9.08 17.76
C ILE A 987 22.09 -8.06 18.12
N LYS A 988 20.85 -8.49 18.37
CA LYS A 988 19.74 -7.60 18.79
C LYS A 988 20.07 -6.87 20.08
N GLU A 989 20.56 -7.57 21.10
CA GLU A 989 20.91 -6.96 22.38
C GLU A 989 22.07 -5.98 22.26
N ALA A 990 23.06 -6.27 21.41
CA ALA A 990 24.18 -5.37 21.16
C ALA A 990 23.76 -4.07 20.46
N LEU A 991 22.82 -4.16 19.51
CA LEU A 991 22.22 -3.01 18.85
C LEU A 991 21.32 -2.20 19.79
N ARG A 992 20.73 -2.84 20.81
CA ARG A 992 19.84 -2.20 21.78
C ARG A 992 20.64 -1.34 22.75
N ILE A 993 21.63 -1.96 23.41
CA ILE A 993 22.43 -1.28 24.44
C ILE A 993 23.32 -0.19 23.86
N HIS A 994 23.83 -0.38 22.65
CA HIS A 994 24.67 0.62 22.00
C HIS A 994 24.26 0.84 20.53
N PRO A 995 23.17 1.59 20.29
CA PRO A 995 22.74 1.88 18.92
C PRO A 995 23.76 2.75 18.20
N GLY A 996 23.88 2.56 16.87
CA GLY A 996 24.86 3.25 16.03
C GLY A 996 24.67 4.76 16.00
N ALA A 997 23.42 5.21 15.84
CA ALA A 997 23.01 6.60 15.97
C ALA A 997 22.37 6.85 17.35
N GLN A 998 22.90 7.80 18.12
CA GLN A 998 22.47 8.06 19.52
C GLN A 998 22.02 9.50 19.77
N LEU A 999 21.99 10.36 18.74
CA LEU A 999 21.33 11.66 18.85
C LEU A 999 19.87 11.53 18.42
N SER A 1000 19.03 12.42 18.97
CA SER A 1000 17.62 12.48 18.61
C SER A 1000 17.48 12.72 17.11
N LEU A 1001 16.58 11.96 16.47
CA LEU A 1001 16.19 12.20 15.08
C LEU A 1001 15.07 13.25 15.11
N PRO A 1002 15.36 14.52 14.79
CA PRO A 1002 14.38 15.59 14.97
C PRO A 1002 13.23 15.47 13.95
N ARG A 1003 12.08 15.95 14.40
CA ARG A 1003 10.86 16.21 13.63
C ARG A 1003 10.41 17.62 13.97
N THR A 1004 9.98 18.37 12.96
CA THR A 1004 9.38 19.69 13.19
C THR A 1004 7.89 19.46 13.42
N VAL A 1005 7.36 20.01 14.49
CA VAL A 1005 5.92 20.00 14.76
C VAL A 1005 5.22 20.76 13.63
N PRO A 1006 4.20 20.15 12.98
CA PRO A 1006 3.51 20.75 11.85
C PRO A 1006 2.76 22.03 12.25
N ARG A 1007 2.24 22.75 11.24
CA ARG A 1007 1.41 23.93 11.48
C ARG A 1007 0.18 23.56 12.32
N GLY A 1008 -0.21 24.46 13.23
CA GLY A 1008 -1.29 24.21 14.19
C GLY A 1008 -0.86 23.54 15.51
N GLY A 1009 0.40 23.09 15.62
CA GLY A 1009 0.90 22.38 16.80
C GLY A 1009 0.48 20.91 16.83
N MET A 1010 0.92 20.17 17.86
CA MET A 1010 0.63 18.74 18.01
C MET A 1010 0.57 18.37 19.49
N GLU A 1011 -0.43 17.59 19.88
CA GLU A 1011 -0.48 17.02 21.22
C GLU A 1011 0.37 15.75 21.30
N LEU A 1012 1.40 15.76 22.15
CA LEU A 1012 2.30 14.64 22.39
C LEU A 1012 2.22 14.22 23.86
N CYS A 1013 1.78 12.99 24.11
CA CYS A 1013 1.64 12.43 25.47
C CYS A 1013 0.80 13.32 26.41
N GLY A 1014 -0.30 13.90 25.91
CA GLY A 1014 -1.16 14.80 26.68
C GLY A 1014 -0.61 16.23 26.85
N GLN A 1015 0.45 16.59 26.11
CA GLN A 1015 1.02 17.93 26.13
C GLN A 1015 1.04 18.55 24.73
N PHE A 1016 0.40 19.72 24.59
CA PHE A 1016 0.44 20.47 23.35
C PHE A 1016 1.83 21.07 23.10
N VAL A 1017 2.44 20.70 21.99
CA VAL A 1017 3.69 21.27 21.48
C VAL A 1017 3.34 22.21 20.32
N PRO A 1018 3.73 23.50 20.38
CA PRO A 1018 3.37 24.45 19.34
C PRO A 1018 4.03 24.15 17.99
N GLU A 1019 3.45 24.68 16.92
CA GLU A 1019 4.02 24.60 15.58
C GLU A 1019 5.47 25.12 15.51
N GLY A 1020 6.26 24.53 14.61
CA GLY A 1020 7.64 24.95 14.38
C GLY A 1020 8.65 24.53 15.46
N TYR A 1021 8.18 23.94 16.57
CA TYR A 1021 9.07 23.31 17.55
C TYR A 1021 9.74 22.08 16.95
N VAL A 1022 10.98 21.82 17.37
CA VAL A 1022 11.72 20.62 16.95
C VAL A 1022 11.71 19.61 18.10
N VAL A 1023 11.01 18.51 17.90
CA VAL A 1023 10.90 17.39 18.83
C VAL A 1023 11.68 16.19 18.29
N GLY A 1024 12.11 15.28 19.16
CA GLY A 1024 12.82 14.08 18.69
C GLY A 1024 12.99 13.07 19.81
N ILE A 1025 13.02 11.81 19.44
CA ILE A 1025 13.18 10.69 20.38
C ILE A 1025 14.63 10.24 20.33
N ASN A 1026 15.21 9.97 21.50
CA ASN A 1026 16.54 9.40 21.59
C ASN A 1026 16.44 7.87 21.76
N ALA A 1027 16.81 7.13 20.71
CA ALA A 1027 16.80 5.66 20.72
C ALA A 1027 17.65 5.08 21.87
N ALA A 1028 18.80 5.68 22.15
CA ALA A 1028 19.67 5.27 23.24
C ALA A 1028 19.10 5.53 24.64
N VAL A 1029 18.06 6.36 24.78
CA VAL A 1029 17.34 6.52 26.06
C VAL A 1029 16.19 5.53 26.13
N MET A 1030 15.41 5.43 25.06
CA MET A 1030 14.26 4.50 24.97
C MET A 1030 14.66 3.04 25.18
N HIS A 1031 15.83 2.64 24.68
CA HIS A 1031 16.31 1.27 24.80
C HIS A 1031 16.63 0.83 26.23
N PHE A 1032 16.70 1.75 27.19
CA PHE A 1032 16.90 1.44 28.62
C PHE A 1032 15.61 1.55 29.43
N ASP A 1033 14.46 1.75 28.79
CA ASP A 1033 13.18 1.79 29.49
C ASP A 1033 12.84 0.42 30.09
N GLN A 1034 12.88 0.34 31.43
CA GLN A 1034 12.62 -0.88 32.19
C GLN A 1034 11.18 -1.39 32.03
N ARG A 1035 10.23 -0.53 31.64
CA ARG A 1035 8.84 -0.94 31.35
C ARG A 1035 8.77 -1.81 30.09
N VAL A 1036 9.70 -1.60 29.16
CA VAL A 1036 9.76 -2.31 27.88
C VAL A 1036 10.72 -3.50 27.96
N PHE A 1037 11.96 -3.24 28.38
CA PHE A 1037 13.02 -4.24 28.32
C PHE A 1037 13.16 -5.08 29.60
N GLY A 1038 12.49 -4.68 30.68
CA GLY A 1038 12.55 -5.35 31.99
C GLY A 1038 13.47 -4.64 32.98
N GLN A 1039 13.49 -5.09 34.22
CA GLN A 1039 14.28 -4.46 35.30
C GLN A 1039 15.79 -4.52 35.05
N ASP A 1040 16.24 -5.48 34.24
CA ASP A 1040 17.62 -5.68 33.82
C ASP A 1040 17.93 -4.94 32.50
N ALA A 1041 17.19 -3.88 32.14
CA ALA A 1041 17.38 -3.16 30.87
C ALA A 1041 18.80 -2.57 30.70
N ASP A 1042 19.49 -2.26 31.81
CA ASP A 1042 20.87 -1.78 31.80
C ASP A 1042 21.91 -2.90 31.53
N ASP A 1043 21.49 -4.17 31.68
CA ASP A 1043 22.36 -5.33 31.52
C ASP A 1043 22.30 -5.92 30.11
N PHE A 1044 23.45 -6.34 29.60
CA PHE A 1044 23.55 -7.11 28.36
C PHE A 1044 23.04 -8.54 28.59
N ASN A 1045 21.78 -8.76 28.23
CA ASN A 1045 21.11 -10.04 28.40
C ASN A 1045 20.43 -10.49 27.11
N PRO A 1046 21.10 -11.28 26.25
CA PRO A 1046 20.48 -11.85 25.06
C PRO A 1046 19.28 -12.75 25.34
N ASP A 1047 19.18 -13.36 26.54
CA ASP A 1047 18.09 -14.28 26.86
C ASP A 1047 16.71 -13.63 26.86
N ARG A 1048 16.63 -12.30 26.99
CA ARG A 1048 15.35 -11.57 26.86
C ARG A 1048 14.69 -11.78 25.49
N TRP A 1049 15.50 -12.06 24.46
CA TRP A 1049 15.04 -12.27 23.09
C TRP A 1049 14.70 -13.72 22.77
N MET A 1050 14.94 -14.66 23.70
CA MET A 1050 14.72 -16.09 23.47
C MET A 1050 13.26 -16.51 23.67
N ASP A 1051 12.47 -15.72 24.39
CA ASP A 1051 11.02 -15.87 24.45
C ASP A 1051 10.38 -15.12 23.26
N PRO A 1052 9.76 -15.82 22.30
CA PRO A 1052 9.18 -15.20 21.11
C PRO A 1052 8.12 -14.14 21.42
N VAL A 1053 7.34 -14.31 22.50
CA VAL A 1053 6.26 -13.38 22.87
C VAL A 1053 6.86 -12.08 23.38
N ARG A 1054 7.78 -12.17 24.35
CA ARG A 1054 8.49 -11.00 24.89
C ARG A 1054 9.36 -10.32 23.84
N ALA A 1055 10.04 -11.09 22.99
CA ALA A 1055 10.87 -10.57 21.90
C ALA A 1055 10.04 -9.73 20.91
N ASN A 1056 8.87 -10.21 20.48
CA ASN A 1056 7.98 -9.48 19.58
C ASN A 1056 7.49 -8.17 20.21
N GLN A 1057 7.15 -8.16 21.50
CA GLN A 1057 6.77 -6.93 22.21
C GLN A 1057 7.92 -5.91 22.25
N MET A 1058 9.14 -6.36 22.55
CA MET A 1058 10.32 -5.48 22.62
C MET A 1058 10.79 -5.00 21.25
N ASP A 1059 10.65 -5.81 20.19
CA ASP A 1059 11.03 -5.46 18.82
C ASP A 1059 10.31 -4.19 18.33
N LYS A 1060 9.08 -3.92 18.79
CA LYS A 1060 8.32 -2.69 18.45
C LYS A 1060 8.98 -1.40 18.93
N TYR A 1061 9.80 -1.49 19.98
CA TYR A 1061 10.48 -0.36 20.60
C TYR A 1061 11.96 -0.30 20.22
N MET A 1062 12.38 -1.16 19.29
CA MET A 1062 13.76 -1.23 18.81
C MET A 1062 14.02 -0.16 17.74
N MET A 1063 14.51 0.99 18.18
CA MET A 1063 14.74 2.18 17.36
C MET A 1063 16.17 2.28 16.80
N SER A 1064 17.00 1.23 16.88
CA SER A 1064 18.39 1.24 16.36
C SER A 1064 18.48 1.52 14.87
N PHE A 1065 17.42 1.20 14.12
CA PHE A 1065 17.28 1.49 12.69
C PHE A 1065 16.17 2.51 12.40
N GLY A 1066 15.63 3.20 13.41
CA GLY A 1066 14.39 3.98 13.28
C GLY A 1066 13.15 3.08 13.13
N GLY A 1067 12.02 3.69 12.78
CA GLY A 1067 10.74 3.00 12.59
C GLY A 1067 9.85 3.74 11.58
N GLY A 1068 8.79 3.06 11.11
CA GLY A 1068 7.87 3.58 10.11
C GLY A 1068 8.52 3.80 8.74
N THR A 1069 8.03 4.79 7.99
CA THR A 1069 8.48 5.17 6.64
C THR A 1069 9.93 5.66 6.57
N ARG A 1070 10.55 5.95 7.72
CA ARG A 1070 11.94 6.40 7.85
C ARG A 1070 12.86 5.34 8.49
N THR A 1071 12.50 4.06 8.35
CA THR A 1071 13.40 2.95 8.70
C THR A 1071 14.68 3.03 7.86
N CYS A 1072 15.83 2.77 8.48
CA CYS A 1072 17.15 2.87 7.86
C CYS A 1072 17.26 1.98 6.61
N ILE A 1073 17.56 2.60 5.46
CA ILE A 1073 17.76 1.91 4.17
C ILE A 1073 18.88 0.88 4.23
N GLY A 1074 19.92 1.13 5.04
CA GLY A 1074 21.06 0.23 5.24
C GLY A 1074 20.81 -0.94 6.19
N LYS A 1075 19.61 -1.08 6.79
CA LYS A 1075 19.32 -2.12 7.80
C LYS A 1075 19.70 -3.52 7.33
N ASN A 1076 19.31 -3.89 6.11
CA ASN A 1076 19.56 -5.23 5.58
C ASN A 1076 21.05 -5.48 5.30
N ILE A 1077 21.79 -4.45 4.87
CA ILE A 1077 23.25 -4.55 4.66
C ILE A 1077 23.95 -4.73 6.01
N ALA A 1078 23.61 -3.91 7.01
CA ALA A 1078 24.20 -4.02 8.35
C ALA A 1078 23.91 -5.37 9.01
N LEU A 1079 22.66 -5.87 8.93
CA LEU A 1079 22.30 -7.19 9.45
C LEU A 1079 23.00 -8.31 8.67
N LEU A 1080 23.15 -8.19 7.35
CA LEU A 1080 23.89 -9.14 6.53
C LEU A 1080 25.35 -9.26 7.01
N GLU A 1081 26.01 -8.12 7.19
CA GLU A 1081 27.39 -8.07 7.70
C GLU A 1081 27.49 -8.70 9.10
N LEU A 1082 26.63 -8.26 10.03
CA LEU A 1082 26.63 -8.74 11.42
C LEU A 1082 26.39 -10.26 11.50
N HIS A 1083 25.43 -10.79 10.75
CA HIS A 1083 25.11 -12.21 10.79
C HIS A 1083 26.15 -13.07 10.07
N LYS A 1084 26.86 -12.55 9.05
CA LYS A 1084 27.91 -13.34 8.38
C LYS A 1084 29.24 -13.29 9.11
N LEU A 1085 29.72 -12.10 9.46
CA LEU A 1085 31.05 -11.94 10.01
C LEU A 1085 31.12 -12.39 11.49
N SER A 1086 30.11 -12.12 12.30
CA SER A 1086 30.16 -12.45 13.74
C SER A 1086 30.36 -13.93 14.03
N PRO A 1087 29.55 -14.87 13.48
CA PRO A 1087 29.78 -16.30 13.71
C PRO A 1087 31.08 -16.80 13.08
N GLN A 1088 31.51 -16.25 11.94
CA GLN A 1088 32.82 -16.57 11.35
C GLN A 1088 33.98 -16.19 12.30
N LEU A 1089 33.89 -15.03 12.94
CA LEU A 1089 34.88 -14.57 13.92
C LEU A 1089 34.83 -15.39 15.21
N VAL A 1090 33.64 -15.66 15.75
CA VAL A 1090 33.45 -16.50 16.95
C VAL A 1090 33.94 -17.92 16.73
N TRP A 1091 33.73 -18.48 15.54
CA TRP A 1091 34.26 -19.78 15.19
C TRP A 1091 35.80 -19.76 15.17
N ASN A 1092 36.44 -18.85 14.42
CA ASN A 1092 37.90 -18.90 14.25
C ASN A 1092 38.69 -18.36 15.45
N TYR A 1093 38.11 -17.44 16.21
CA TYR A 1093 38.84 -16.66 17.20
C TYR A 1093 38.06 -16.46 18.49
N ARG A 1094 38.81 -16.39 19.59
CA ARG A 1094 38.33 -15.91 20.89
C ARG A 1094 38.93 -14.55 21.16
N PHE A 1095 38.07 -13.58 21.45
CA PHE A 1095 38.46 -12.20 21.76
C PHE A 1095 38.49 -12.02 23.28
N GLU A 1096 39.54 -11.36 23.78
CA GLU A 1096 39.72 -11.03 25.19
C GLU A 1096 40.28 -9.62 25.32
N PHE A 1097 40.04 -8.93 26.43
CA PHE A 1097 40.69 -7.65 26.69
C PHE A 1097 42.21 -7.83 26.79
N TYR A 1098 42.98 -6.93 26.16
CA TYR A 1098 44.44 -7.01 26.16
C TYR A 1098 45.03 -6.83 27.57
N ASP A 1099 44.45 -5.89 28.34
CA ASP A 1099 44.75 -5.61 29.75
C ASP A 1099 43.46 -5.66 30.57
N ALA A 1100 43.48 -6.42 31.68
CA ALA A 1100 42.37 -6.54 32.62
C ALA A 1100 42.01 -5.21 33.33
N GLY A 1101 42.92 -4.24 33.35
CA GLY A 1101 42.67 -2.88 33.86
C GLY A 1101 42.00 -1.93 32.85
N GLN A 1102 41.97 -2.27 31.56
CA GLN A 1102 41.41 -1.46 30.46
C GLN A 1102 40.17 -2.10 29.84
N THR A 1103 39.23 -2.53 30.68
CA THR A 1103 37.96 -3.14 30.23
C THR A 1103 36.95 -2.11 29.76
N ARG A 1104 37.11 -0.83 30.10
CA ARG A 1104 36.16 0.23 29.75
C ARG A 1104 36.53 0.93 28.45
N TRP A 1105 35.57 1.02 27.55
CA TRP A 1105 35.68 1.91 26.39
C TRP A 1105 35.48 3.38 26.76
N HIS A 1106 35.96 4.28 25.91
CA HIS A 1106 35.54 5.68 25.88
C HIS A 1106 34.60 5.89 24.70
N THR A 1107 33.47 6.54 24.93
CA THR A 1107 32.52 6.85 23.86
C THR A 1107 32.57 8.32 23.52
N ARG A 1108 32.57 8.65 22.22
CA ARG A 1108 32.43 10.00 21.71
C ARG A 1108 31.21 10.07 20.81
N ASN A 1109 30.19 10.83 21.25
CA ASN A 1109 28.94 10.97 20.51
C ASN A 1109 28.90 12.31 19.76
N THR A 1110 28.93 12.23 18.44
CA THR A 1110 28.64 13.33 17.52
C THR A 1110 27.76 12.76 16.42
N PHE A 1111 26.48 12.56 16.73
CA PHE A 1111 25.48 11.78 15.98
C PHE A 1111 25.70 10.26 16.06
N PHE A 1112 26.89 9.80 15.70
CA PHE A 1112 27.31 8.42 15.96
C PHE A 1112 28.08 8.32 17.28
N ALA A 1113 27.75 7.32 18.09
CA ALA A 1113 28.43 7.07 19.36
C ALA A 1113 29.59 6.10 19.17
N ARG A 1114 30.74 6.65 18.75
CA ARG A 1114 31.92 5.86 18.44
C ARG A 1114 32.63 5.41 19.71
N GLN A 1115 33.09 4.16 19.73
CA GLN A 1115 33.81 3.59 20.86
C GLN A 1115 35.32 3.53 20.60
N GLU A 1116 36.10 4.09 21.50
CA GLU A 1116 37.56 4.17 21.47
C GLU A 1116 38.17 3.51 22.72
N GLY A 1117 39.48 3.26 22.68
CA GLY A 1117 40.22 2.76 23.84
C GLY A 1117 40.09 1.25 24.11
N VAL A 1118 39.40 0.49 23.27
CA VAL A 1118 39.33 -0.99 23.41
C VAL A 1118 40.43 -1.66 22.57
N VAL A 1119 41.38 -2.26 23.27
CA VAL A 1119 42.42 -3.11 22.69
C VAL A 1119 42.13 -4.55 23.09
N VAL A 1120 42.07 -5.44 22.10
CA VAL A 1120 41.76 -6.86 22.33
C VAL A 1120 42.94 -7.73 21.96
N ARG A 1121 43.10 -8.80 22.71
CA ARG A 1121 43.88 -9.97 22.35
C ARG A 1121 42.97 -10.91 21.56
N VAL A 1122 43.41 -11.31 20.38
CA VAL A 1122 42.71 -12.28 19.53
C VAL A 1122 43.47 -13.60 19.62
N GLN A 1123 42.81 -14.64 20.11
CA GLN A 1123 43.38 -15.99 20.19
C GLN A 1123 42.71 -16.88 19.16
N ALA A 1124 43.48 -17.57 18.31
CA ALA A 1124 42.92 -18.55 17.37
C ALA A 1124 42.36 -19.76 18.14
N ARG A 1125 41.14 -20.18 17.79
CA ARG A 1125 40.50 -21.38 18.37
C ARG A 1125 41.01 -22.63 17.61
N LYS A 1126 41.38 -23.68 18.33
CA LYS A 1126 41.84 -24.96 17.75
C LYS A 1126 40.64 -25.88 17.53
N HIS A 1127 40.29 -26.15 16.26
CA HIS A 1127 39.21 -27.06 15.89
C HIS A 1127 39.74 -28.44 15.50
N GLN A 1128 39.12 -29.51 15.99
CA GLN A 1128 39.53 -30.91 15.68
C GLN A 1128 39.13 -31.39 14.27
N TYR A 1129 38.38 -30.59 13.50
CA TYR A 1129 37.75 -30.99 12.23
C TYR A 1129 38.44 -30.42 10.96
N ASN A 1130 39.76 -30.22 11.00
CA ASN A 1130 40.56 -29.69 9.87
C ASN A 1130 40.82 -30.72 8.75
N SER A 1131 39.79 -31.37 8.22
CA SER A 1131 39.94 -32.28 7.07
C SER A 1131 38.83 -32.16 6.02
N VAL A 1132 38.25 -30.97 5.85
CA VAL A 1132 37.57 -30.61 4.61
C VAL A 1132 38.44 -29.61 3.86
N LYS A 1133 39.03 -30.08 2.76
CA LYS A 1133 39.86 -29.33 1.81
C LYS A 1133 39.24 -27.95 1.52
N LEU A 1134 39.93 -26.89 1.93
CA LEU A 1134 39.86 -25.59 1.26
C LEU A 1134 40.42 -25.80 -0.15
N LEU A 1135 39.53 -26.05 -1.12
CA LEU A 1135 39.87 -26.01 -2.54
C LEU A 1135 39.93 -24.53 -2.95
N GLY A 1136 41.16 -24.09 -3.26
CA GLY A 1136 41.42 -22.93 -4.10
C GLY A 1136 41.63 -21.62 -3.34
N MET A 1137 42.86 -21.42 -2.86
CA MET A 1137 43.62 -20.16 -2.87
C MET A 1137 44.97 -20.44 -2.18
N GLU A 1138 45.95 -20.87 -2.98
CA GLU A 1138 47.38 -20.65 -2.72
C GLU A 1138 47.77 -19.25 -3.18
#